data_AF-A0A167UMS6-F1
#
_entry.id   AF-A0A167UMS6-F1
#
_cell.length_a   1.000
_cell.length_b   1.000
_cell.length_c   1.000
_cell.angle_alpha   90.00
_cell.angle_beta   90.00
_cell.angle_gamma   90.00
#
_symmetry.space_group_name_H-M   'P 1'
#
loop_
_entity.id
_entity.type
_entity.pdbx_description
1 polymer ?
#
loop_
_entity_poly.entity_id
_entity_poly.type
_entity_poly.pdbx_seq_one_letter_code
_entity_poly.pdbx_strand_id
1 'polypeptide(L)'
;MATVPALAQSASRGSKHELSYASPLVIRMRGDLPDTESLERHNSKRQSEGFNDEDGKLGDDGRKRRSWGSSDDEGPLTHDNLHNEDLRVGGPYLCSIPTANVVVPKNHVKFRLTCLETDEGWELGQKILNIIDKYHLNQHGVGVRFSFFGRQSIIDPEPHPCLTLYVPAKRGTVDDTWLQCARELRGLLISNDLASCSVEIVDPMVFTPVNTYPVLQKDKVFWEWEPLLKELLVRLDLTSIRFIGCFRRGRAPTVLDCSPTLLILVDRNQDWTETREKVVSILKKWRLQMLAVEIVMDRLVYQAGRKGISTGLVEGLLTNDSRTMETESIASSRNHDSSGTLGCFLGLKHPSSDEWRTFALTCWHVVVPPFAGLSDGDKKLIENWNKNGILPTSTTANADIYRLLGVDHPTRLAYGEQVSMMEEVIEEIEGQKKYQMCQQLERDDALEMLSGDARRGYENLKSDINKQKADLQTLHDRFENGHRLLGHVFSASGFKQKDLGLRKDGKNHPTNLDWALVHLIPARQPSNRLFDQSPRVIPQSFAPRSILQSLEMHGDKVFMHGYRSGNSIGVYNGLPVANIEAKMKEGVDTTAITLDYSIIGLKGEHFSARGDSGAMVSHKRRTSTGTESVIIGMVFAGFEKEGITSFTRADFLLDDIKEMTKARDIELSWST
;
A
#
# COMPACT_ATOMS: atom_id res chain seq x y z
N MET A 1 -34.85 -12.06 -39.52
CA MET A 1 -33.81 -12.80 -38.79
C MET A 1 -32.51 -12.04 -38.88
N ALA A 2 -32.31 -11.06 -38.01
CA ALA A 2 -31.05 -10.34 -37.85
C ALA A 2 -30.49 -10.73 -36.49
N THR A 3 -29.31 -11.33 -36.50
CA THR A 3 -28.57 -11.83 -35.34
C THR A 3 -28.14 -10.67 -34.45
N VAL A 4 -28.61 -10.68 -33.21
CA VAL A 4 -28.14 -9.81 -32.13
C VAL A 4 -26.66 -10.14 -31.84
N PRO A 5 -25.74 -9.17 -31.83
CA PRO A 5 -24.35 -9.43 -31.48
C PRO A 5 -24.25 -9.84 -30.01
N ALA A 6 -23.45 -10.87 -29.76
CA ALA A 6 -23.15 -11.41 -28.44
C ALA A 6 -22.75 -10.29 -27.46
N LEU A 7 -23.58 -10.10 -26.43
CA LEU A 7 -23.17 -9.47 -25.18
C LEU A 7 -21.89 -10.16 -24.71
N ALA A 8 -20.80 -9.38 -24.65
CA ALA A 8 -19.53 -9.80 -24.08
C ALA A 8 -19.78 -10.46 -22.72
N GLN A 9 -19.14 -11.61 -22.51
CA GLN A 9 -19.20 -12.42 -21.29
C GLN A 9 -18.97 -11.56 -20.05
N SER A 10 -20.06 -11.17 -19.39
CA SER A 10 -20.05 -10.65 -18.02
C SER A 10 -19.83 -11.85 -17.10
N ALA A 11 -18.57 -12.19 -16.84
CA ALA A 11 -18.23 -13.11 -15.76
C ALA A 11 -18.64 -12.45 -14.43
N SER A 12 -19.62 -13.04 -13.75
CA SER A 12 -20.01 -12.68 -12.37
C SER A 12 -18.79 -12.76 -11.47
N ARG A 13 -18.33 -11.61 -10.98
CA ARG A 13 -17.26 -11.54 -9.98
C ARG A 13 -17.95 -11.34 -8.64
N GLY A 14 -17.85 -12.33 -7.76
CA GLY A 14 -18.08 -12.12 -6.33
C GLY A 14 -16.93 -11.29 -5.75
N SER A 15 -16.98 -10.99 -4.47
CA SER A 15 -15.94 -10.23 -3.83
C SER A 15 -14.69 -11.03 -3.58
N LYS A 16 -13.59 -10.48 -4.09
CA LYS A 16 -12.28 -11.11 -4.19
C LYS A 16 -11.44 -10.92 -2.93
N HIS A 17 -12.06 -10.60 -1.79
CA HIS A 17 -11.32 -10.20 -0.59
C HIS A 17 -10.63 -11.38 0.07
N GLU A 18 -11.42 -12.37 0.47
CA GLU A 18 -10.99 -13.62 1.10
C GLU A 18 -11.44 -14.75 0.18
N LEU A 19 -10.49 -15.31 -0.57
CA LEU A 19 -10.79 -16.29 -1.60
C LEU A 19 -10.94 -17.68 -0.99
N SER A 20 -10.11 -17.97 0.03
CA SER A 20 -10.19 -19.21 0.78
C SER A 20 -9.59 -19.02 2.17
N TYR A 21 -10.24 -19.57 3.19
CA TYR A 21 -9.80 -19.48 4.57
C TYR A 21 -10.06 -20.76 5.34
N ALA A 22 -9.14 -21.08 6.25
CA ALA A 22 -9.22 -22.24 7.13
C ALA A 22 -8.81 -21.85 8.55
N SER A 23 -9.78 -21.68 9.46
CA SER A 23 -9.51 -21.40 10.88
C SER A 23 -9.68 -22.64 11.75
N PRO A 24 -8.83 -22.84 12.77
CA PRO A 24 -9.06 -23.88 13.77
C PRO A 24 -10.29 -23.57 14.65
N LEU A 25 -11.11 -24.58 14.93
CA LEU A 25 -12.02 -24.56 16.07
C LEU A 25 -11.28 -25.05 17.33
N VAL A 26 -11.51 -24.36 18.45
CA VAL A 26 -11.21 -24.95 19.76
C VAL A 26 -12.32 -25.91 20.15
N ILE A 27 -12.17 -27.14 19.68
CA ILE A 27 -12.81 -28.30 20.27
C ILE A 27 -11.69 -29.25 20.61
N ARG A 28 -11.72 -29.83 21.83
CA ARG A 28 -10.77 -30.85 22.28
C ARG A 28 -10.70 -31.96 21.24
N MET A 29 -9.76 -31.88 20.30
CA MET A 29 -9.56 -32.93 19.32
C MET A 29 -9.01 -34.14 20.06
N ARG A 30 -9.66 -35.28 19.85
CA ARG A 30 -9.33 -36.56 20.47
C ARG A 30 -7.85 -36.89 20.24
N GLY A 31 -7.04 -36.83 21.30
CA GLY A 31 -5.74 -37.50 21.37
C GLY A 31 -4.57 -36.62 21.80
N ASP A 32 -4.52 -35.37 21.36
CA ASP A 32 -3.42 -34.44 21.68
C ASP A 32 -3.94 -33.24 22.46
N LEU A 33 -3.38 -33.00 23.65
CA LEU A 33 -3.69 -31.82 24.45
C LEU A 33 -3.18 -30.56 23.72
N PRO A 34 -4.05 -29.65 23.26
CA PRO A 34 -3.60 -28.35 22.81
C PRO A 34 -2.93 -27.61 23.97
N ASP A 35 -1.93 -26.77 23.66
CA ASP A 35 -1.31 -25.88 24.63
C ASP A 35 -2.40 -25.11 25.40
N THR A 36 -2.38 -25.25 26.73
CA THR A 36 -3.48 -24.85 27.63
C THR A 36 -3.73 -23.35 27.56
N GLU A 37 -2.66 -22.56 27.38
CA GLU A 37 -2.73 -21.11 27.26
C GLU A 37 -3.34 -20.65 25.92
N SER A 38 -3.11 -21.41 24.85
CA SER A 38 -3.70 -21.14 23.53
C SER A 38 -5.20 -21.50 23.48
N LEU A 39 -5.59 -22.52 24.24
CA LEU A 39 -6.97 -22.95 24.42
C LEU A 39 -7.81 -21.93 25.21
N GLU A 40 -7.28 -21.47 26.34
CA GLU A 40 -7.93 -20.48 27.20
C GLU A 40 -8.16 -19.14 26.46
N ARG A 41 -7.15 -18.68 25.70
CA ARG A 41 -7.24 -17.45 24.90
C ARG A 41 -8.20 -17.51 23.72
N HIS A 42 -8.50 -18.70 23.19
CA HIS A 42 -9.50 -18.84 22.14
C HIS A 42 -10.92 -18.96 22.72
N ASN A 43 -11.05 -19.58 23.89
CA ASN A 43 -12.33 -19.64 24.61
C ASN A 43 -12.79 -18.25 25.08
N SER A 44 -11.89 -17.34 25.42
CA SER A 44 -12.25 -15.95 25.73
C SER A 44 -12.83 -15.19 24.53
N LYS A 45 -12.43 -15.53 23.29
CA LYS A 45 -12.98 -14.92 22.06
C LYS A 45 -14.46 -15.30 21.82
N ARG A 46 -14.88 -16.48 22.27
CA ARG A 46 -16.30 -16.91 22.18
C ARG A 46 -17.23 -16.14 23.11
N GLN A 47 -16.70 -15.41 24.09
CA GLN A 47 -17.49 -14.65 25.06
C GLN A 47 -17.69 -13.18 24.65
N SER A 48 -17.03 -12.69 23.59
CA SER A 48 -17.30 -11.34 23.06
C SER A 48 -18.52 -11.37 22.15
N GLU A 49 -19.57 -10.62 22.50
CA GLU A 49 -20.80 -10.48 21.72
C GLU A 49 -20.52 -9.90 20.32
N GLY A 50 -20.36 -10.76 19.30
CA GLY A 50 -20.25 -10.34 17.91
C GLY A 50 -20.09 -11.51 16.96
N PHE A 51 -21.01 -11.63 16.00
CA PHE A 51 -21.04 -12.59 14.87
C PHE A 51 -20.97 -14.09 15.27
N ASN A 52 -22.13 -14.73 15.35
CA ASN A 52 -22.23 -16.19 15.43
C ASN A 52 -22.58 -16.77 14.05
N ASP A 53 -21.60 -17.35 13.33
CA ASP A 53 -21.80 -18.05 12.04
C ASP A 53 -21.67 -19.59 12.12
N GLU A 54 -21.65 -20.14 13.34
CA GLU A 54 -20.75 -21.26 13.65
C GLU A 54 -21.30 -22.69 13.51
N ASP A 55 -22.54 -22.90 13.06
CA ASP A 55 -23.12 -24.25 12.99
C ASP A 55 -22.91 -24.95 11.64
N GLY A 56 -22.34 -26.16 11.67
CA GLY A 56 -22.42 -27.16 10.58
C GLY A 56 -21.27 -27.28 9.57
N LYS A 57 -20.21 -26.47 9.67
CA LYS A 57 -19.21 -26.27 8.58
C LYS A 57 -17.80 -26.81 8.88
N LEU A 58 -17.75 -27.88 9.67
CA LEU A 58 -16.53 -28.48 10.17
C LEU A 58 -15.94 -29.48 9.19
N GLY A 59 -14.68 -29.29 8.80
CA GLY A 59 -13.93 -30.39 8.17
C GLY A 59 -13.34 -31.36 9.19
N ASP A 60 -12.89 -32.51 8.68
CA ASP A 60 -12.35 -33.63 9.48
C ASP A 60 -11.12 -33.29 10.33
N ASP A 61 -10.47 -32.17 10.05
CA ASP A 61 -9.31 -31.65 10.76
C ASP A 61 -9.65 -30.62 11.86
N GLY A 62 -10.95 -30.41 12.12
CA GLY A 62 -11.43 -29.45 13.10
C GLY A 62 -11.33 -28.01 12.65
N ARG A 63 -11.07 -27.75 11.35
CA ARG A 63 -11.04 -26.38 10.81
C ARG A 63 -12.36 -26.02 10.15
N LYS A 64 -12.78 -24.77 10.35
CA LYS A 64 -13.83 -24.14 9.56
C LYS A 64 -13.26 -23.63 8.26
N ARG A 65 -13.94 -23.95 7.17
CA ARG A 65 -13.58 -23.56 5.81
C ARG A 65 -14.52 -22.49 5.30
N ARG A 66 -13.95 -21.52 4.60
CA ARG A 66 -14.68 -20.45 3.91
C ARG A 66 -14.10 -20.29 2.52
N SER A 67 -14.95 -19.88 1.59
CA SER A 67 -14.57 -19.61 0.21
C SER A 67 -15.34 -18.39 -0.29
N TRP A 68 -14.67 -17.53 -1.05
CA TRP A 68 -15.30 -16.35 -1.68
C TRP A 68 -15.98 -15.38 -0.70
N GLY A 69 -15.43 -15.21 0.51
CA GLY A 69 -16.01 -14.39 1.56
C GLY A 69 -17.33 -14.93 2.14
N SER A 70 -17.76 -16.12 1.72
CA SER A 70 -18.90 -16.83 2.27
C SER A 70 -18.41 -17.88 3.27
N SER A 71 -19.15 -18.00 4.37
CA SER A 71 -18.99 -19.13 5.28
C SER A 71 -19.45 -20.45 4.69
N ASP A 72 -20.06 -20.49 3.51
CA ASP A 72 -20.35 -21.74 2.79
C ASP A 72 -19.16 -22.14 1.90
N ASP A 73 -18.67 -23.37 2.05
CA ASP A 73 -17.54 -23.88 1.28
C ASP A 73 -17.96 -24.49 -0.09
N GLU A 74 -19.27 -24.53 -0.39
CA GLU A 74 -19.82 -25.12 -1.63
C GLU A 74 -19.82 -24.15 -2.83
N GLY A 75 -19.31 -22.92 -2.66
CA GLY A 75 -19.06 -21.99 -3.76
C GLY A 75 -20.15 -20.92 -4.00
N PRO A 76 -19.92 -20.01 -4.98
CA PRO A 76 -20.45 -18.64 -4.90
C PRO A 76 -21.76 -18.34 -5.63
N LEU A 77 -22.42 -19.30 -6.29
CA LEU A 77 -23.51 -18.99 -7.23
C LEU A 77 -24.85 -19.58 -6.80
N THR A 78 -25.77 -18.70 -6.42
CA THR A 78 -27.20 -19.01 -6.47
C THR A 78 -27.64 -19.08 -7.94
N HIS A 79 -28.75 -19.77 -8.21
CA HIS A 79 -29.30 -19.95 -9.57
C HIS A 79 -29.63 -18.62 -10.30
N ASP A 80 -29.76 -17.51 -9.57
CA ASP A 80 -30.07 -16.17 -10.06
C ASP A 80 -28.86 -15.22 -10.12
N ASN A 81 -27.63 -15.76 -10.02
CA ASN A 81 -26.36 -15.01 -10.04
C ASN A 81 -26.21 -13.95 -8.94
N LEU A 82 -26.89 -14.13 -7.80
CA LEU A 82 -26.63 -13.35 -6.60
C LEU A 82 -25.51 -14.03 -5.79
N HIS A 83 -24.71 -13.20 -5.12
CA HIS A 83 -23.67 -13.62 -4.20
C HIS A 83 -24.14 -13.41 -2.77
N ASN A 84 -23.95 -14.40 -1.90
CA ASN A 84 -24.25 -14.33 -0.47
C ASN A 84 -22.96 -14.52 0.35
N GLU A 85 -22.19 -13.45 0.49
CA GLU A 85 -20.99 -13.40 1.33
C GLU A 85 -21.38 -12.99 2.74
N ASP A 86 -20.54 -13.26 3.73
CA ASP A 86 -20.88 -13.03 5.13
C ASP A 86 -21.17 -11.54 5.43
N LEU A 87 -20.45 -10.62 4.80
CA LEU A 87 -20.61 -9.17 5.01
C LEU A 87 -21.25 -8.45 3.83
N ARG A 88 -21.58 -9.16 2.75
CA ARG A 88 -22.11 -8.56 1.53
C ARG A 88 -23.00 -9.49 0.74
N VAL A 89 -24.08 -8.93 0.21
CA VAL A 89 -25.01 -9.69 -0.61
C VAL A 89 -25.44 -8.85 -1.80
N GLY A 90 -25.41 -9.43 -3.00
CA GLY A 90 -25.70 -8.63 -4.19
C GLY A 90 -25.46 -9.33 -5.51
N GLY A 91 -25.80 -8.65 -6.60
CA GLY A 91 -25.60 -9.16 -7.95
C GLY A 91 -26.37 -8.40 -9.03
N PRO A 92 -26.24 -8.83 -10.31
CA PRO A 92 -25.48 -9.97 -10.81
C PRO A 92 -23.98 -9.69 -10.84
N TYR A 93 -23.58 -8.45 -10.56
CA TYR A 93 -22.20 -8.06 -10.43
C TYR A 93 -21.95 -7.47 -9.04
N LEU A 94 -21.07 -8.09 -8.25
CA LEU A 94 -20.66 -7.59 -6.95
C LEU A 94 -19.20 -7.08 -7.03
N CYS A 95 -19.02 -5.77 -6.94
CA CYS A 95 -17.72 -5.16 -7.20
C CYS A 95 -16.64 -5.62 -6.20
N SER A 96 -15.45 -5.92 -6.71
CA SER A 96 -14.33 -6.43 -5.92
C SER A 96 -13.75 -5.35 -5.01
N ILE A 97 -13.46 -5.66 -3.75
CA ILE A 97 -12.89 -4.68 -2.80
C ILE A 97 -11.37 -4.65 -2.82
N PRO A 98 -10.75 -3.50 -2.46
CA PRO A 98 -11.40 -2.23 -2.13
C PRO A 98 -12.02 -1.54 -3.36
N THR A 99 -13.04 -0.73 -3.13
CA THR A 99 -13.92 -0.16 -4.17
C THR A 99 -14.00 1.36 -4.05
N ALA A 100 -14.03 2.05 -5.18
CA ALA A 100 -14.36 3.47 -5.27
C ALA A 100 -15.86 3.66 -5.59
N ASN A 101 -16.44 4.73 -5.04
CA ASN A 101 -17.80 5.17 -5.35
C ASN A 101 -17.71 6.37 -6.30
N VAL A 102 -18.07 6.16 -7.57
CA VAL A 102 -18.13 7.21 -8.59
C VAL A 102 -19.54 7.78 -8.63
N VAL A 103 -19.68 9.10 -8.55
CA VAL A 103 -20.99 9.76 -8.65
C VAL A 103 -21.58 9.51 -10.04
N VAL A 104 -22.87 9.16 -10.11
CA VAL A 104 -23.57 9.00 -11.39
C VAL A 104 -23.64 10.36 -12.09
N PRO A 105 -23.07 10.53 -13.29
CA PRO A 105 -22.98 11.84 -13.92
C PRO A 105 -24.34 12.27 -14.48
N LYS A 106 -24.59 13.59 -14.54
CA LYS A 106 -25.88 14.17 -15.00
C LYS A 106 -26.26 13.79 -16.43
N ASN A 107 -25.28 13.46 -17.27
CA ASN A 107 -25.48 13.03 -18.65
C ASN A 107 -25.72 11.51 -18.80
N HIS A 108 -25.71 10.75 -17.70
CA HIS A 108 -25.99 9.32 -17.74
C HIS A 108 -27.45 9.07 -18.12
N VAL A 109 -27.71 8.10 -19.01
CA VAL A 109 -29.06 7.80 -19.54
C VAL A 109 -30.08 7.46 -18.45
N LYS A 110 -29.62 6.93 -17.31
CA LYS A 110 -30.45 6.59 -16.14
C LYS A 110 -30.42 7.62 -15.01
N PHE A 111 -29.77 8.77 -15.19
CA PHE A 111 -29.56 9.76 -14.11
C PHE A 111 -30.86 10.14 -13.41
N ARG A 112 -31.95 10.35 -14.17
CA ARG A 112 -33.25 10.72 -13.62
C ARG A 112 -33.80 9.69 -12.64
N LEU A 113 -33.62 8.39 -12.88
CA LEU A 113 -34.10 7.33 -11.99
C LEU A 113 -33.19 7.15 -10.76
N THR A 114 -31.92 7.52 -10.87
CA THR A 114 -30.90 7.30 -9.82
C THR A 114 -30.68 8.51 -8.91
N CYS A 115 -31.19 9.68 -9.28
CA CYS A 115 -31.08 10.93 -8.53
C CYS A 115 -32.35 11.16 -7.71
N LEU A 116 -32.24 11.17 -6.38
CA LEU A 116 -33.41 11.32 -5.48
C LEU A 116 -34.03 12.73 -5.48
N GLU A 117 -33.40 13.69 -6.14
CA GLU A 117 -33.92 15.07 -6.30
C GLU A 117 -34.92 15.19 -7.46
N THR A 118 -35.07 14.15 -8.28
CA THR A 118 -36.06 14.10 -9.35
C THR A 118 -37.34 13.41 -8.88
N ASP A 119 -38.47 13.70 -9.52
CA ASP A 119 -39.75 13.05 -9.18
C ASP A 119 -39.68 11.53 -9.40
N GLU A 120 -39.08 11.08 -10.51
CA GLU A 120 -38.95 9.65 -10.81
C GLU A 120 -38.02 8.91 -9.83
N GLY A 121 -36.89 9.54 -9.48
CA GLY A 121 -35.95 8.98 -8.53
C GLY A 121 -36.51 8.95 -7.11
N TRP A 122 -37.30 9.96 -6.73
CA TRP A 122 -38.01 9.98 -5.46
C TRP A 122 -39.04 8.85 -5.37
N GLU A 123 -39.89 8.66 -6.38
CA GLU A 123 -40.90 7.58 -6.39
C GLU A 123 -40.25 6.19 -6.29
N LEU A 124 -39.20 5.95 -7.08
CA LEU A 124 -38.44 4.70 -7.01
C LEU A 124 -37.76 4.55 -5.64
N GLY A 125 -37.20 5.63 -5.11
CA GLY A 125 -36.55 5.67 -3.80
C GLY A 125 -37.50 5.26 -2.67
N GLN A 126 -38.75 5.70 -2.69
CA GLN A 126 -39.76 5.28 -1.71
C GLN A 126 -40.05 3.77 -1.79
N LYS A 127 -40.15 3.21 -3.00
CA LYS A 127 -40.34 1.76 -3.19
C LYS A 127 -39.13 0.95 -2.68
N ILE A 128 -37.91 1.45 -2.92
CA ILE A 128 -36.68 0.87 -2.38
C ILE A 128 -36.68 0.89 -0.85
N LEU A 129 -37.02 2.03 -0.24
CA LEU A 129 -37.08 2.17 1.22
C LEU A 129 -38.08 1.19 1.85
N ASN A 130 -39.26 1.02 1.25
CA ASN A 130 -40.24 0.07 1.74
C ASN A 130 -39.71 -1.38 1.76
N ILE A 131 -38.92 -1.77 0.75
CA ILE A 131 -38.27 -3.09 0.74
C ILE A 131 -37.20 -3.17 1.85
N ILE A 132 -36.33 -2.16 1.96
CA ILE A 132 -35.29 -2.12 3.00
C ILE A 132 -35.91 -2.20 4.42
N ASP A 133 -37.02 -1.48 4.64
CA ASP A 133 -37.78 -1.48 5.90
C ASP A 133 -38.43 -2.84 6.19
N LYS A 134 -39.01 -3.49 5.17
CA LYS A 134 -39.59 -4.84 5.26
C LYS A 134 -38.57 -5.88 5.76
N TYR A 135 -37.32 -5.76 5.37
CA TYR A 135 -36.23 -6.65 5.79
C TYR A 135 -35.45 -6.13 7.02
N HIS A 136 -35.92 -5.06 7.67
CA HIS A 136 -35.33 -4.50 8.89
C HIS A 136 -33.84 -4.13 8.77
N LEU A 137 -33.42 -3.66 7.58
CA LEU A 137 -32.04 -3.27 7.32
C LEU A 137 -31.71 -1.85 7.83
N ASN A 138 -32.74 -1.06 8.16
CA ASN A 138 -32.59 0.28 8.72
C ASN A 138 -32.26 0.23 10.22
N GLN A 139 -30.98 0.03 10.55
CA GLN A 139 -30.50 0.07 11.93
C GLN A 139 -29.99 1.47 12.32
N HIS A 140 -30.17 1.84 13.60
CA HIS A 140 -29.65 3.09 14.14
C HIS A 140 -28.13 3.21 13.96
N GLY A 141 -27.65 4.35 13.45
CA GLY A 141 -26.21 4.67 13.34
C GLY A 141 -25.62 4.67 11.92
N VAL A 142 -26.38 4.31 10.89
CA VAL A 142 -25.95 4.41 9.48
C VAL A 142 -26.56 5.68 8.85
N GLY A 143 -25.71 6.65 8.47
CA GLY A 143 -26.15 7.98 8.02
C GLY A 143 -26.84 8.04 6.65
N VAL A 144 -26.72 6.99 5.83
CA VAL A 144 -27.30 6.88 4.49
C VAL A 144 -28.07 5.57 4.40
N ARG A 145 -29.36 5.58 4.03
CA ARG A 145 -30.16 4.35 3.90
C ARG A 145 -29.86 3.58 2.62
N PHE A 146 -29.65 4.28 1.51
CA PHE A 146 -29.14 3.74 0.25
C PHE A 146 -28.63 4.88 -0.64
N SER A 147 -27.90 4.53 -1.70
CA SER A 147 -27.46 5.46 -2.75
C SER A 147 -27.19 4.74 -4.06
N PHE A 148 -27.20 5.46 -5.17
CA PHE A 148 -26.73 4.95 -6.46
C PHE A 148 -25.32 5.45 -6.75
N PHE A 149 -24.42 4.53 -7.09
CA PHE A 149 -23.04 4.82 -7.46
C PHE A 149 -22.62 4.04 -8.69
N GLY A 150 -21.65 4.57 -9.43
CA GLY A 150 -20.76 3.76 -10.25
C GLY A 150 -19.72 3.10 -9.33
N ARG A 151 -19.90 1.82 -9.00
CA ARG A 151 -18.94 1.03 -8.23
C ARG A 151 -17.80 0.59 -9.13
N GLN A 152 -16.56 0.83 -8.70
CA GLN A 152 -15.39 0.38 -9.43
C GLN A 152 -14.34 -0.20 -8.48
N SER A 153 -13.77 -1.34 -8.84
CA SER A 153 -12.70 -1.99 -8.08
C SER A 153 -11.41 -1.17 -8.18
N ILE A 154 -10.69 -1.02 -7.08
CA ILE A 154 -9.41 -0.27 -7.06
C ILE A 154 -8.27 -1.14 -7.60
N ILE A 155 -8.28 -2.45 -7.29
CA ILE A 155 -7.18 -3.37 -7.63
C ILE A 155 -7.32 -3.90 -9.06
N ASP A 156 -8.55 -4.19 -9.48
CA ASP A 156 -8.89 -4.77 -10.79
C ASP A 156 -10.09 -4.01 -11.35
N PRO A 157 -9.90 -2.73 -11.76
CA PRO A 157 -10.97 -1.85 -12.18
C PRO A 157 -11.63 -2.37 -13.45
N GLU A 158 -12.96 -2.35 -13.43
CA GLU A 158 -13.78 -2.59 -14.60
C GLU A 158 -13.56 -1.47 -15.63
N PRO A 159 -13.70 -1.72 -16.95
CA PRO A 159 -13.50 -0.69 -17.97
C PRO A 159 -14.38 0.56 -17.77
N HIS A 160 -15.56 0.38 -17.20
CA HIS A 160 -16.47 1.45 -16.81
C HIS A 160 -17.03 1.14 -15.41
N PRO A 161 -17.24 2.15 -14.55
CA PRO A 161 -17.90 1.95 -13.26
C PRO A 161 -19.27 1.28 -13.41
N CYS A 162 -19.53 0.25 -12.59
CA CYS A 162 -20.79 -0.50 -12.61
C CYS A 162 -21.86 0.27 -11.83
N LEU A 163 -22.98 0.61 -12.48
CA LEU A 163 -24.10 1.24 -11.77
C LEU A 163 -24.68 0.27 -10.73
N THR A 164 -24.70 0.68 -9.47
CA THR A 164 -25.11 -0.17 -8.35
C THR A 164 -25.98 0.61 -7.36
N LEU A 165 -27.08 -0.02 -6.94
CA LEU A 165 -27.83 0.34 -5.74
C LEU A 165 -27.07 -0.16 -4.52
N TYR A 166 -26.46 0.77 -3.79
CA TYR A 166 -25.67 0.54 -2.60
C TYR A 166 -26.53 0.71 -1.35
N VAL A 167 -26.64 -0.33 -0.52
CA VAL A 167 -27.43 -0.37 0.71
C VAL A 167 -26.53 -0.73 1.89
N PRO A 168 -26.05 0.24 2.68
CA PRO A 168 -25.27 -0.06 3.87
C PRO A 168 -26.19 -0.56 4.99
N ALA A 169 -25.88 -1.71 5.57
CA ALA A 169 -26.65 -2.31 6.68
C ALA A 169 -25.71 -3.10 7.59
N LYS A 170 -25.97 -3.16 8.90
CA LYS A 170 -25.16 -3.98 9.81
C LYS A 170 -25.71 -5.40 9.85
N ARG A 171 -24.89 -6.39 9.58
CA ARG A 171 -25.32 -7.80 9.60
C ARG A 171 -25.07 -8.38 10.98
N GLY A 172 -26.12 -8.77 11.70
CA GLY A 172 -25.99 -9.43 13.00
C GLY A 172 -25.82 -10.94 12.89
N THR A 173 -26.47 -11.54 11.89
CA THR A 173 -26.53 -12.99 11.66
C THR A 173 -26.34 -13.26 10.16
N VAL A 174 -25.55 -14.28 9.81
CA VAL A 174 -25.38 -14.73 8.43
C VAL A 174 -26.53 -15.68 8.08
N ASP A 175 -27.61 -15.12 7.53
CA ASP A 175 -28.79 -15.85 7.05
C ASP A 175 -29.19 -15.39 5.63
N ASP A 176 -30.30 -15.91 5.11
CA ASP A 176 -30.82 -15.56 3.78
C ASP A 176 -31.57 -14.22 3.72
N THR A 177 -31.70 -13.48 4.83
CA THR A 177 -32.51 -12.24 4.89
C THR A 177 -32.01 -11.21 3.88
N TRP A 178 -30.69 -10.98 3.85
CA TRP A 178 -30.07 -10.06 2.90
C TRP A 178 -30.21 -10.56 1.45
N LEU A 179 -30.14 -11.87 1.22
CA LEU A 179 -30.28 -12.48 -0.10
C LEU A 179 -31.69 -12.29 -0.67
N GLN A 180 -32.71 -12.50 0.15
CA GLN A 180 -34.10 -12.25 -0.25
C GLN A 180 -34.36 -10.77 -0.49
N CYS A 181 -33.82 -9.88 0.35
CA CYS A 181 -33.91 -8.43 0.13
C CYS A 181 -33.25 -8.02 -1.20
N ALA A 182 -32.04 -8.52 -1.48
CA ALA A 182 -31.33 -8.23 -2.72
C ALA A 182 -32.11 -8.70 -3.95
N ARG A 183 -32.76 -9.88 -3.86
CA ARG A 183 -33.63 -10.43 -4.91
C ARG A 183 -34.86 -9.56 -5.17
N GLU A 184 -35.52 -9.06 -4.12
CA GLU A 184 -36.69 -8.18 -4.27
C GLU A 184 -36.32 -6.80 -4.81
N LEU A 185 -35.23 -6.20 -4.30
CA LEU A 185 -34.67 -4.96 -4.85
C LEU A 185 -34.30 -5.13 -6.33
N ARG A 186 -33.70 -6.28 -6.69
CA ARG A 186 -33.37 -6.58 -8.08
C ARG A 186 -34.61 -6.66 -8.95
N GLY A 187 -35.66 -7.35 -8.51
CA GLY A 187 -36.95 -7.39 -9.21
C GLY A 187 -37.52 -5.98 -9.44
N LEU A 188 -37.48 -5.13 -8.41
CA LEU A 188 -37.91 -3.74 -8.51
C LEU A 188 -37.10 -2.96 -9.55
N LEU A 189 -35.77 -3.03 -9.51
CA LEU A 189 -34.91 -2.33 -10.49
C LEU A 189 -35.18 -2.78 -11.92
N ILE A 190 -35.35 -4.09 -12.16
CA ILE A 190 -35.67 -4.62 -13.48
C ILE A 190 -37.02 -4.07 -13.98
N SER A 191 -38.04 -4.02 -13.11
CA SER A 191 -39.37 -3.50 -13.48
C SER A 191 -39.39 -1.98 -13.76
N ASN A 192 -38.35 -1.25 -13.35
CA ASN A 192 -38.20 0.20 -13.55
C ASN A 192 -37.06 0.54 -14.53
N ASP A 193 -36.80 -0.34 -15.52
CA ASP A 193 -35.82 -0.09 -16.59
C ASP A 193 -34.36 0.13 -16.09
N LEU A 194 -34.01 -0.53 -14.98
CA LEU A 194 -32.66 -0.56 -14.40
C LEU A 194 -32.09 -1.99 -14.38
N ALA A 195 -32.38 -2.79 -15.41
CA ALA A 195 -31.93 -4.18 -15.49
C ALA A 195 -30.40 -4.36 -15.49
N SER A 196 -29.64 -3.33 -15.88
CA SER A 196 -28.16 -3.31 -15.82
C SER A 196 -27.60 -2.86 -14.47
N CYS A 197 -28.42 -2.29 -13.58
CA CYS A 197 -28.00 -1.81 -12.27
C CYS A 197 -27.83 -3.00 -11.31
N SER A 198 -26.68 -3.15 -10.65
CA SER A 198 -26.46 -4.15 -9.61
C SER A 198 -27.11 -3.75 -8.28
N VAL A 199 -27.33 -4.72 -7.40
CA VAL A 199 -27.66 -4.48 -5.98
C VAL A 199 -26.47 -4.90 -5.14
N GLU A 200 -26.09 -4.10 -4.15
CA GLU A 200 -25.09 -4.44 -3.14
C GLU A 200 -25.59 -4.00 -1.76
N ILE A 201 -25.96 -4.97 -0.93
CA ILE A 201 -26.19 -4.80 0.50
C ILE A 201 -24.88 -5.12 1.21
N VAL A 202 -24.41 -4.23 2.07
CA VAL A 202 -23.05 -4.33 2.63
C VAL A 202 -22.97 -3.88 4.07
N ASP A 203 -22.25 -4.67 4.87
CA ASP A 203 -21.80 -4.25 6.18
C ASP A 203 -20.57 -3.34 6.03
N PRO A 204 -20.61 -2.07 6.48
CA PRO A 204 -19.46 -1.16 6.41
C PRO A 204 -18.18 -1.73 7.04
N MET A 205 -18.32 -2.69 7.98
CA MET A 205 -17.20 -3.43 8.55
C MET A 205 -16.34 -4.11 7.48
N VAL A 206 -16.90 -4.51 6.34
CA VAL A 206 -16.12 -5.14 5.25
C VAL A 206 -14.99 -4.24 4.72
N PHE A 207 -15.16 -2.91 4.81
CA PHE A 207 -14.17 -1.92 4.40
C PHE A 207 -13.19 -1.54 5.51
N THR A 208 -13.42 -2.01 6.73
CA THR A 208 -12.47 -1.84 7.83
C THR A 208 -11.30 -2.81 7.63
N PRO A 209 -10.04 -2.32 7.57
CA PRO A 209 -8.87 -3.18 7.44
C PRO A 209 -8.79 -4.24 8.54
N VAL A 210 -8.27 -5.42 8.20
CA VAL A 210 -7.98 -6.47 9.18
C VAL A 210 -6.74 -6.05 9.96
N ASN A 211 -6.80 -6.11 11.30
CA ASN A 211 -5.63 -5.82 12.12
C ASN A 211 -4.60 -6.94 11.90
N THR A 212 -3.40 -6.52 11.53
CA THR A 212 -2.26 -7.40 11.32
C THR A 212 -1.20 -7.08 12.37
N TYR A 213 -0.66 -8.12 12.99
CA TYR A 213 0.40 -8.01 13.99
C TYR A 213 1.46 -9.08 13.74
N PRO A 214 2.69 -8.90 14.23
CA PRO A 214 3.65 -9.99 14.26
C PRO A 214 3.14 -11.16 15.10
N VAL A 215 3.52 -12.38 14.73
CA VAL A 215 3.33 -13.55 15.61
C VAL A 215 4.10 -13.39 16.91
N LEU A 216 3.64 -13.99 18.00
CA LEU A 216 4.34 -13.90 19.29
C LEU A 216 5.40 -15.01 19.36
N GLN A 217 6.50 -14.77 20.07
CA GLN A 217 7.53 -15.80 20.32
C GLN A 217 6.98 -17.04 21.04
N LYS A 218 5.85 -16.91 21.77
CA LYS A 218 5.15 -18.03 22.40
C LYS A 218 4.28 -18.85 21.43
N ASP A 219 4.02 -18.36 20.23
CA ASP A 219 3.31 -19.15 19.23
C ASP A 219 4.26 -20.20 18.65
N LYS A 220 3.86 -21.47 18.65
CA LYS A 220 4.70 -22.56 18.14
C LYS A 220 5.22 -22.31 16.72
N VAL A 221 4.41 -21.69 15.86
CA VAL A 221 4.81 -21.36 14.49
C VAL A 221 6.03 -20.45 14.42
N PHE A 222 6.28 -19.60 15.43
CA PHE A 222 7.39 -18.65 15.43
C PHE A 222 8.73 -19.35 15.24
N TRP A 223 8.97 -20.45 15.98
CA TRP A 223 10.21 -21.21 15.93
C TRP A 223 10.26 -22.23 14.78
N GLU A 224 9.11 -22.57 14.20
CA GLU A 224 8.96 -23.55 13.11
C GLU A 224 8.80 -22.87 11.74
N TRP A 225 8.83 -21.54 11.68
CA TRP A 225 8.42 -20.78 10.50
C TRP A 225 9.33 -21.02 9.30
N GLU A 226 10.65 -20.91 9.46
CA GLU A 226 11.57 -21.04 8.33
C GLU A 226 11.52 -22.44 7.67
N PRO A 227 11.57 -23.56 8.43
CA PRO A 227 11.38 -24.89 7.84
C PRO A 227 10.00 -25.08 7.20
N LEU A 228 8.94 -24.55 7.81
CA LEU A 228 7.59 -24.59 7.25
C LEU A 228 7.51 -23.84 5.91
N LEU A 229 8.06 -22.63 5.85
CA LEU A 229 8.07 -21.79 4.64
C LEU A 229 8.79 -22.52 3.50
N LYS A 230 9.93 -23.17 3.77
CA LYS A 230 10.63 -24.00 2.77
C LYS A 230 9.75 -25.14 2.25
N GLU A 231 9.02 -25.84 3.12
CA GLU A 231 8.11 -26.92 2.68
C GLU A 231 6.96 -26.38 1.82
N LEU A 232 6.39 -25.23 2.18
CA LEU A 232 5.33 -24.58 1.40
C LEU A 232 5.82 -24.19 0.01
N LEU A 233 6.98 -23.55 -0.09
CA LEU A 233 7.58 -23.14 -1.37
C LEU A 233 7.91 -24.32 -2.30
N VAL A 234 8.11 -25.52 -1.75
CA VAL A 234 8.37 -26.74 -2.54
C VAL A 234 7.08 -27.44 -2.96
N ARG A 235 6.03 -27.41 -2.13
CA ARG A 235 4.82 -28.23 -2.32
C ARG A 235 3.67 -27.51 -2.99
N LEU A 236 3.66 -26.18 -2.98
CA LEU A 236 2.59 -25.40 -3.59
C LEU A 236 2.89 -25.06 -5.05
N ASP A 237 1.85 -24.94 -5.85
CA ASP A 237 1.95 -24.30 -7.16
C ASP A 237 2.06 -22.78 -6.95
N LEU A 238 3.21 -22.22 -7.29
CA LEU A 238 3.53 -20.82 -7.07
C LEU A 238 3.14 -19.91 -8.24
N THR A 239 2.53 -20.45 -9.31
CA THR A 239 2.29 -19.70 -10.57
C THR A 239 1.53 -18.39 -10.37
N SER A 240 0.53 -18.40 -9.48
CA SER A 240 -0.31 -17.22 -9.17
C SER A 240 -0.21 -16.76 -7.70
N ILE A 241 0.75 -17.31 -6.96
CA ILE A 241 1.08 -16.87 -5.60
C ILE A 241 2.13 -15.76 -5.71
N ARG A 242 1.92 -14.65 -4.99
CA ARG A 242 2.83 -13.49 -4.96
C ARG A 242 3.54 -13.33 -3.64
N PHE A 243 2.95 -13.84 -2.56
CA PHE A 243 3.49 -13.66 -1.22
C PHE A 243 3.09 -14.81 -0.29
N ILE A 244 4.00 -15.20 0.59
CA ILE A 244 3.71 -16.09 1.72
C ILE A 244 4.37 -15.51 2.98
N GLY A 245 3.56 -15.26 4.01
CA GLY A 245 4.00 -14.71 5.30
C GLY A 245 3.21 -15.27 6.48
N CYS A 246 3.65 -14.98 7.70
CA CYS A 246 2.97 -15.39 8.93
C CYS A 246 2.78 -14.21 9.87
N PHE A 247 1.54 -14.02 10.31
CA PHE A 247 1.10 -12.88 11.10
C PHE A 247 0.03 -13.31 12.11
N ARG A 248 -0.30 -12.46 13.07
CA ARG A 248 -1.58 -12.56 13.79
C ARG A 248 -2.59 -11.65 13.14
N ARG A 249 -3.70 -12.21 12.69
CA ARG A 249 -4.73 -11.49 11.95
C ARG A 249 -6.11 -11.64 12.59
N GLY A 250 -6.89 -10.57 12.50
CA GLY A 250 -8.25 -10.53 13.02
C GLY A 250 -8.78 -9.09 13.13
N ARG A 251 -10.06 -8.97 13.46
CA ARG A 251 -10.71 -7.67 13.68
C ARG A 251 -10.63 -7.19 15.13
N ALA A 252 -10.05 -7.99 16.02
CA ALA A 252 -9.90 -7.64 17.42
C ALA A 252 -8.85 -6.53 17.60
N PRO A 253 -9.03 -5.62 18.56
CA PRO A 253 -8.12 -4.49 18.76
C PRO A 253 -6.79 -4.88 19.40
N THR A 254 -6.67 -6.08 19.98
CA THR A 254 -5.44 -6.54 20.63
C THR A 254 -4.79 -7.69 19.87
N VAL A 255 -3.46 -7.74 19.92
CA VAL A 255 -2.66 -8.81 19.30
C VAL A 255 -2.99 -10.20 19.85
N LEU A 256 -3.31 -10.30 21.14
CA LEU A 256 -3.62 -11.57 21.81
C LEU A 256 -4.93 -12.16 21.30
N ASP A 257 -5.87 -11.29 20.92
CA ASP A 257 -7.17 -11.66 20.39
C ASP A 257 -7.14 -11.94 18.88
N CYS A 258 -6.04 -11.62 18.20
CA CYS A 258 -5.78 -12.05 16.83
C CYS A 258 -5.15 -13.45 16.81
N SER A 259 -5.60 -14.30 15.88
CA SER A 259 -5.09 -15.67 15.74
C SER A 259 -3.84 -15.68 14.86
N PRO A 260 -2.81 -16.50 15.14
CA PRO A 260 -1.74 -16.76 14.18
C PRO A 260 -2.33 -17.28 12.87
N THR A 261 -1.90 -16.71 11.76
CA THR A 261 -2.42 -16.92 10.42
C THR A 261 -1.26 -16.95 9.42
N LEU A 262 -1.24 -17.99 8.59
CA LEU A 262 -0.46 -18.06 7.37
C LEU A 262 -1.21 -17.29 6.29
N LEU A 263 -0.61 -16.20 5.82
CA LEU A 263 -1.18 -15.32 4.80
C LEU A 263 -0.54 -15.61 3.45
N ILE A 264 -1.37 -15.88 2.45
CA ILE A 264 -0.97 -16.06 1.04
C ILE A 264 -1.63 -14.96 0.22
N LEU A 265 -0.82 -14.15 -0.46
CA LEU A 265 -1.34 -13.14 -1.40
C LEU A 265 -1.21 -13.67 -2.83
N VAL A 266 -2.27 -13.50 -3.60
CA VAL A 266 -2.38 -14.01 -4.97
C VAL A 266 -2.78 -12.89 -5.93
N ASP A 267 -2.44 -13.04 -7.21
CA ASP A 267 -2.71 -12.03 -8.25
C ASP A 267 -3.90 -12.37 -9.15
N ARG A 268 -4.51 -13.55 -8.96
CA ARG A 268 -5.63 -14.02 -9.77
C ARG A 268 -6.79 -14.46 -8.92
N ASN A 269 -7.96 -14.18 -9.47
CA ASN A 269 -9.23 -14.59 -8.94
C ASN A 269 -9.64 -15.95 -9.48
N GLN A 270 -9.38 -17.01 -8.72
CA GLN A 270 -9.73 -18.38 -9.07
C GLN A 270 -10.16 -19.15 -7.82
N ASP A 271 -10.58 -20.40 -7.98
CA ASP A 271 -10.79 -21.27 -6.84
C ASP A 271 -9.45 -21.65 -6.20
N TRP A 272 -9.31 -21.32 -4.92
CA TRP A 272 -8.11 -21.56 -4.13
C TRP A 272 -8.29 -22.69 -3.10
N THR A 273 -9.44 -23.37 -3.13
CA THR A 273 -9.78 -24.47 -2.21
C THR A 273 -8.72 -25.57 -2.21
N GLU A 274 -8.28 -26.03 -3.39
CA GLU A 274 -7.25 -27.07 -3.48
C GLU A 274 -5.92 -26.61 -2.84
N THR A 275 -5.54 -25.36 -3.03
CA THR A 275 -4.32 -24.79 -2.43
C THR A 275 -4.48 -24.67 -0.92
N ARG A 276 -5.64 -24.18 -0.42
CA ARG A 276 -5.97 -24.13 1.01
C ARG A 276 -5.84 -25.51 1.64
N GLU A 277 -6.43 -26.54 1.05
CA GLU A 277 -6.39 -27.91 1.58
C GLU A 277 -4.96 -28.50 1.58
N LYS A 278 -4.17 -28.22 0.55
CA LYS A 278 -2.74 -28.59 0.53
C LYS A 278 -2.00 -27.94 1.69
N VAL A 279 -2.17 -26.64 1.93
CA VAL A 279 -1.54 -25.94 3.07
C VAL A 279 -1.99 -26.55 4.39
N VAL A 280 -3.29 -26.76 4.57
CA VAL A 280 -3.86 -27.38 5.77
C VAL A 280 -3.26 -28.76 6.04
N SER A 281 -3.09 -29.59 5.00
CA SER A 281 -2.45 -30.91 5.12
C SER A 281 -0.99 -30.82 5.60
N ILE A 282 -0.25 -29.81 5.12
CA ILE A 282 1.11 -29.51 5.57
C ILE A 282 1.06 -29.09 7.05
N LEU A 283 0.19 -28.16 7.44
CA LEU A 283 0.08 -27.72 8.83
C LEU A 283 -0.27 -28.86 9.79
N LYS A 284 -1.11 -29.82 9.37
CA LYS A 284 -1.43 -31.02 10.14
C LYS A 284 -0.19 -31.88 10.38
N LYS A 285 0.66 -32.09 9.36
CA LYS A 285 1.93 -32.83 9.47
C LYS A 285 2.89 -32.17 10.47
N TRP A 286 2.95 -30.84 10.50
CA TRP A 286 3.79 -30.06 11.44
C TRP A 286 3.19 -29.93 12.84
N ARG A 287 1.99 -30.48 13.09
CA ARG A 287 1.22 -30.29 14.33
C ARG A 287 1.05 -28.79 14.66
N LEU A 288 0.71 -28.02 13.63
CA LEU A 288 0.38 -26.59 13.70
C LEU A 288 -1.12 -26.41 13.41
N GLN A 289 -1.96 -27.25 14.03
CA GLN A 289 -3.40 -27.22 13.75
C GLN A 289 -4.03 -25.88 14.16
N MET A 290 -3.44 -25.15 15.10
CA MET A 290 -3.91 -23.84 15.58
C MET A 290 -3.53 -22.64 14.68
N LEU A 291 -2.76 -22.85 13.62
CA LEU A 291 -2.38 -21.78 12.69
C LEU A 291 -3.44 -21.63 11.60
N ALA A 292 -4.15 -20.51 11.51
CA ALA A 292 -5.14 -20.28 10.44
C ALA A 292 -4.46 -20.13 9.07
N VAL A 293 -5.22 -20.31 7.98
CA VAL A 293 -4.76 -20.10 6.61
C VAL A 293 -5.69 -19.10 5.95
N GLU A 294 -5.14 -18.06 5.33
CA GLU A 294 -5.88 -17.01 4.66
C GLU A 294 -5.27 -16.75 3.27
N ILE A 295 -6.07 -16.90 2.22
CA ILE A 295 -5.69 -16.64 0.83
C ILE A 295 -6.50 -15.45 0.33
N VAL A 296 -5.82 -14.34 0.03
CA VAL A 296 -6.44 -13.07 -0.34
C VAL A 296 -5.81 -12.50 -1.60
N MET A 297 -6.60 -11.78 -2.39
CA MET A 297 -6.06 -11.07 -3.54
C MET A 297 -5.42 -9.76 -3.08
N ASP A 298 -4.16 -9.55 -3.46
CA ASP A 298 -3.46 -8.28 -3.27
C ASP A 298 -2.36 -8.13 -4.34
N ARG A 299 -1.89 -6.91 -4.55
CA ARG A 299 -0.87 -6.58 -5.52
C ARG A 299 0.35 -5.98 -4.82
N LEU A 300 1.51 -6.58 -5.10
CA LEU A 300 2.79 -5.97 -4.75
C LEU A 300 3.02 -4.74 -5.62
N VAL A 301 3.38 -3.63 -4.99
CA VAL A 301 3.69 -2.37 -5.68
C VAL A 301 5.10 -1.93 -5.34
N TYR A 302 5.93 -1.79 -6.37
CA TYR A 302 7.23 -1.12 -6.32
C TYR A 302 6.99 0.39 -6.35
N GLN A 303 7.25 1.07 -5.22
CA GLN A 303 6.62 2.35 -4.88
C GLN A 303 7.30 3.57 -5.53
N ALA A 304 7.17 3.74 -6.86
CA ALA A 304 7.21 5.06 -7.48
C ALA A 304 5.77 5.62 -7.56
N GLY A 305 5.49 6.70 -6.81
CA GLY A 305 4.17 7.30 -6.70
C GLY A 305 3.69 7.86 -8.04
N ARG A 306 2.44 7.56 -8.41
CA ARG A 306 1.69 8.22 -9.49
C ARG A 306 0.57 9.08 -8.88
N LYS A 307 0.10 10.07 -9.64
CA LYS A 307 -0.95 11.05 -9.28
C LYS A 307 -2.08 10.41 -8.44
N GLY A 308 -2.38 10.96 -7.27
CA GLY A 308 -3.53 10.50 -6.48
C GLY A 308 -3.62 10.97 -5.02
N ILE A 309 -2.50 11.25 -4.35
CA ILE A 309 -2.50 11.86 -3.00
C ILE A 309 -1.32 12.82 -2.94
N SER A 310 -1.60 14.11 -3.19
CA SER A 310 -0.62 15.16 -2.95
C SER A 310 -0.50 15.34 -1.44
N THR A 311 0.68 15.10 -0.88
CA THR A 311 0.95 15.40 0.53
C THR A 311 1.36 16.84 0.77
N GLY A 312 1.40 17.67 -0.29
CA GLY A 312 1.54 19.12 -0.18
C GLY A 312 2.68 19.59 0.71
N LEU A 313 3.76 18.81 0.81
CA LEU A 313 4.85 19.10 1.71
C LEU A 313 6.17 18.92 1.00
N VAL A 314 6.72 20.04 0.56
CA VAL A 314 8.14 20.34 0.82
C VAL A 314 8.23 21.83 1.15
N GLU A 315 8.04 22.19 2.43
CA GLU A 315 8.40 23.53 2.92
C GLU A 315 9.87 23.86 2.54
N GLY A 316 10.73 22.83 2.46
CA GLY A 316 12.09 22.88 1.94
C GLY A 316 12.23 23.43 0.50
N LEU A 317 11.27 23.26 -0.41
CA LEU A 317 11.41 23.82 -1.77
C LEU A 317 11.38 25.34 -1.79
N LEU A 318 10.56 25.92 -0.92
CA LEU A 318 10.40 27.35 -0.76
C LEU A 318 11.47 27.94 0.16
N THR A 319 11.91 27.19 1.18
CA THR A 319 12.76 27.72 2.26
C THR A 319 14.23 27.29 2.21
N ASN A 320 14.63 26.34 1.37
CA ASN A 320 16.04 25.90 1.31
C ASN A 320 16.94 26.94 0.63
N ASP A 321 18.02 27.31 1.32
CA ASP A 321 19.22 27.98 0.77
C ASP A 321 20.00 27.02 -0.16
N SER A 322 19.36 26.47 -1.20
CA SER A 322 19.93 25.53 -2.18
C SER A 322 20.35 24.13 -1.67
N ARG A 323 20.10 23.80 -0.40
CA ARG A 323 20.38 22.47 0.16
C ARG A 323 19.43 21.40 -0.40
N THR A 324 19.98 20.21 -0.59
CA THR A 324 19.30 18.98 -0.99
C THR A 324 19.09 18.14 0.25
N MET A 325 17.85 17.81 0.57
CA MET A 325 17.51 17.17 1.85
C MET A 325 17.13 15.70 1.68
N GLU A 326 17.38 14.88 2.70
CA GLU A 326 16.77 13.55 2.79
C GLU A 326 15.25 13.65 2.88
N THR A 327 14.58 12.55 2.54
CA THR A 327 13.14 12.34 2.53
C THR A 327 12.32 13.11 1.49
N GLU A 328 12.96 14.02 0.76
CA GLU A 328 12.34 14.76 -0.33
C GLU A 328 12.18 13.90 -1.60
N SER A 329 11.36 14.38 -2.54
CA SER A 329 11.07 13.66 -3.78
C SER A 329 12.31 13.50 -4.68
N ILE A 330 12.47 12.31 -5.25
CA ILE A 330 13.51 12.01 -6.25
C ILE A 330 12.95 11.10 -7.35
N ALA A 331 13.39 11.28 -8.59
CA ALA A 331 13.01 10.41 -9.71
C ALA A 331 14.00 10.51 -10.88
N SER A 332 13.90 9.59 -11.84
CA SER A 332 14.56 9.73 -13.13
C SER A 332 14.19 11.06 -13.80
N SER A 333 15.17 11.78 -14.37
CA SER A 333 14.92 13.01 -15.15
C SER A 333 14.06 12.77 -16.40
N ARG A 334 13.91 11.51 -16.80
CA ARG A 334 13.08 11.07 -17.94
C ARG A 334 11.68 10.61 -17.52
N ASN A 335 11.33 10.69 -16.24
CA ASN A 335 10.03 10.29 -15.73
C ASN A 335 9.36 11.44 -14.98
N HIS A 336 8.43 12.12 -15.65
CA HIS A 336 7.77 13.30 -15.10
C HIS A 336 6.57 12.99 -14.21
N ASP A 337 6.05 11.75 -14.29
CA ASP A 337 4.80 11.34 -13.61
C ASP A 337 5.07 10.42 -12.41
N SER A 338 6.33 10.34 -11.95
CA SER A 338 6.73 9.47 -10.86
C SER A 338 7.50 10.20 -9.77
N SER A 339 7.42 9.70 -8.54
CA SER A 339 8.24 10.17 -7.42
C SER A 339 8.57 9.01 -6.49
N GLY A 340 9.81 8.93 -6.04
CA GLY A 340 10.24 8.14 -4.88
C GLY A 340 10.80 9.06 -3.79
N THR A 341 11.44 8.47 -2.79
CA THR A 341 12.04 9.18 -1.65
C THR A 341 13.57 9.17 -1.76
N LEU A 342 14.21 10.32 -1.57
CA LEU A 342 15.66 10.42 -1.34
C LEU A 342 15.91 9.88 0.07
N GLY A 343 16.52 8.70 0.19
CA GLY A 343 16.62 8.01 1.46
C GLY A 343 17.54 8.69 2.46
N CYS A 344 18.80 8.86 2.08
CA CYS A 344 19.81 9.59 2.84
C CYS A 344 21.02 9.89 1.95
N PHE A 345 21.98 10.63 2.48
CA PHE A 345 23.30 10.84 1.91
C PHE A 345 24.34 9.94 2.57
N LEU A 346 25.13 9.25 1.76
CA LEU A 346 26.21 8.37 2.18
C LEU A 346 27.57 8.94 1.82
N GLY A 347 28.48 8.95 2.79
CA GLY A 347 29.90 9.11 2.56
C GLY A 347 30.51 7.75 2.21
N LEU A 348 31.21 7.66 1.09
CA LEU A 348 31.97 6.47 0.68
C LEU A 348 33.46 6.80 0.70
N LYS A 349 34.24 6.00 1.43
CA LYS A 349 35.70 6.14 1.46
C LYS A 349 36.32 5.44 0.25
N HIS A 350 37.09 6.18 -0.54
CA HIS A 350 37.64 5.72 -1.81
C HIS A 350 38.49 4.44 -1.66
N PRO A 351 38.50 3.53 -2.65
CA PRO A 351 39.24 2.27 -2.56
C PRO A 351 40.76 2.46 -2.41
N SER A 352 41.32 3.47 -3.09
CA SER A 352 42.77 3.71 -3.15
C SER A 352 43.25 5.02 -2.49
N SER A 353 42.35 5.82 -1.93
CA SER A 353 42.69 7.07 -1.21
C SER A 353 41.87 7.22 0.06
N ASP A 354 42.31 8.06 1.00
CA ASP A 354 41.54 8.41 2.20
C ASP A 354 40.44 9.47 1.95
N GLU A 355 40.17 9.77 0.68
CA GLU A 355 39.13 10.71 0.27
C GLU A 355 37.73 10.13 0.49
N TRP A 356 36.85 10.93 1.08
CA TRP A 356 35.43 10.65 1.21
C TRP A 356 34.64 11.38 0.13
N ARG A 357 33.68 10.70 -0.50
CA ARG A 357 32.74 11.31 -1.43
C ARG A 357 31.31 11.04 -1.01
N THR A 358 30.47 12.06 -1.14
CA THR A 358 29.06 11.98 -0.77
C THR A 358 28.19 11.62 -1.98
N PHE A 359 27.25 10.70 -1.77
CA PHE A 359 26.27 10.25 -2.76
C PHE A 359 24.88 10.28 -2.15
N ALA A 360 23.84 10.55 -2.94
CA ALA A 360 22.46 10.32 -2.52
C ALA A 360 22.08 8.85 -2.73
N LEU A 361 21.37 8.27 -1.78
CA LEU A 361 20.88 6.90 -1.83
C LEU A 361 19.36 6.87 -2.02
N THR A 362 18.88 6.04 -2.95
CA THR A 362 17.45 5.71 -3.14
C THR A 362 17.32 4.32 -3.79
N CYS A 363 16.12 3.91 -4.18
CA CYS A 363 15.90 2.67 -4.92
C CYS A 363 16.28 2.80 -6.41
N TRP A 364 16.75 1.72 -7.03
CA TRP A 364 17.04 1.68 -8.46
C TRP A 364 15.78 1.90 -9.31
N HIS A 365 14.65 1.28 -8.95
CA HIS A 365 13.40 1.47 -9.69
C HIS A 365 12.85 2.91 -9.67
N VAL A 366 13.33 3.75 -8.74
CA VAL A 366 12.96 5.17 -8.65
C VAL A 366 13.72 6.01 -9.69
N VAL A 367 14.95 5.63 -10.03
CA VAL A 367 15.86 6.42 -10.89
C VAL A 367 16.05 5.83 -12.29
N VAL A 368 15.65 4.58 -12.52
CA VAL A 368 15.65 3.97 -13.85
C VAL A 368 14.58 4.61 -14.75
N PRO A 369 14.92 4.99 -15.99
CA PRO A 369 13.95 5.60 -16.90
C PRO A 369 12.92 4.56 -17.41
N PRO A 370 11.67 4.99 -17.68
CA PRO A 370 10.66 4.11 -18.27
C PRO A 370 11.05 3.71 -19.70
N PHE A 371 10.61 2.54 -20.16
CA PHE A 371 10.88 2.09 -21.54
C PHE A 371 10.12 2.88 -22.60
N ALA A 372 9.05 3.58 -22.22
CA ALA A 372 8.28 4.42 -23.12
C ALA A 372 9.17 5.54 -23.70
N GLY A 373 9.19 5.66 -25.03
CA GLY A 373 9.98 6.69 -25.73
C GLY A 373 11.48 6.40 -25.87
N LEU A 374 11.96 5.22 -25.44
CA LEU A 374 13.36 4.83 -25.61
C LEU A 374 13.59 4.03 -26.90
N SER A 375 14.80 4.15 -27.47
CA SER A 375 15.25 3.32 -28.58
C SER A 375 15.45 1.87 -28.14
N ASP A 376 15.42 0.91 -29.07
CA ASP A 376 15.65 -0.50 -28.71
C ASP A 376 17.07 -0.77 -28.20
N GLY A 377 18.05 0.03 -28.62
CA GLY A 377 19.40 0.01 -28.06
C GLY A 377 19.42 0.44 -26.60
N ASP A 378 18.71 1.52 -26.27
CA ASP A 378 18.59 2.01 -24.89
C ASP A 378 17.85 1.03 -23.98
N LYS A 379 16.78 0.40 -24.49
CA LYS A 379 16.05 -0.64 -23.74
C LYS A 379 16.96 -1.81 -23.38
N LYS A 380 17.73 -2.33 -24.35
CA LYS A 380 18.70 -3.41 -24.10
C LYS A 380 19.76 -3.02 -23.08
N LEU A 381 20.22 -1.78 -23.12
CA LEU A 381 21.19 -1.27 -22.16
C LEU A 381 20.60 -1.19 -20.74
N ILE A 382 19.37 -0.70 -20.61
CA ILE A 382 18.68 -0.66 -19.31
C ILE A 382 18.35 -2.07 -18.82
N GLU A 383 17.94 -3.00 -19.68
CA GLU A 383 17.76 -4.41 -19.33
C GLU A 383 19.05 -5.03 -18.80
N ASN A 384 20.19 -4.69 -19.39
CA ASN A 384 21.49 -5.10 -18.90
C ASN A 384 21.79 -4.52 -17.50
N TRP A 385 21.52 -3.24 -17.25
CA TRP A 385 21.67 -2.64 -15.91
C TRP A 385 20.67 -3.21 -14.89
N ASN A 386 19.43 -3.48 -15.31
CA ASN A 386 18.43 -4.15 -14.49
C ASN A 386 18.91 -5.54 -14.04
N LYS A 387 19.64 -6.26 -14.89
CA LYS A 387 20.15 -7.59 -14.56
C LYS A 387 21.46 -7.56 -13.77
N ASN A 388 22.38 -6.68 -14.16
CA ASN A 388 23.78 -6.74 -13.76
C ASN A 388 24.22 -5.56 -12.88
N GLY A 389 23.31 -4.63 -12.59
CA GLY A 389 23.61 -3.40 -11.89
C GLY A 389 24.59 -2.51 -12.66
N ILE A 390 25.09 -1.49 -11.96
CA ILE A 390 26.05 -0.51 -12.47
C ILE A 390 27.23 -0.47 -11.50
N LEU A 391 28.42 -0.84 -11.99
CA LEU A 391 29.67 -0.68 -11.25
C LEU A 391 30.22 0.74 -11.46
N PRO A 392 30.94 1.31 -10.48
CA PRO A 392 31.67 2.55 -10.71
C PRO A 392 32.68 2.38 -11.82
N THR A 393 32.62 3.22 -12.85
CA THR A 393 33.65 3.28 -13.87
C THR A 393 34.61 4.43 -13.56
N SER A 394 35.91 4.19 -13.66
CA SER A 394 36.92 5.23 -13.55
C SER A 394 36.88 6.11 -14.79
N THR A 395 36.38 7.34 -14.64
CA THR A 395 36.52 8.50 -15.54
C THR A 395 36.01 8.34 -16.99
N THR A 396 35.14 9.25 -17.42
CA THR A 396 34.73 9.51 -18.82
C THR A 396 33.96 8.42 -19.60
N ALA A 397 33.91 7.17 -19.13
CA ALA A 397 33.21 6.08 -19.83
C ALA A 397 31.88 5.70 -19.15
N ASN A 398 30.83 6.46 -19.44
CA ASN A 398 29.74 5.97 -20.28
C ASN A 398 28.81 7.16 -20.62
N ALA A 399 28.92 7.69 -21.84
CA ALA A 399 28.03 8.76 -22.31
C ALA A 399 26.54 8.38 -22.14
N ASP A 400 26.24 7.08 -22.14
CA ASP A 400 24.91 6.55 -21.88
C ASP A 400 24.39 6.79 -20.47
N ILE A 401 25.23 6.75 -19.43
CA ILE A 401 24.79 7.05 -18.05
C ILE A 401 24.38 8.52 -17.96
N TYR A 402 25.20 9.44 -18.48
CA TYR A 402 24.88 10.86 -18.51
C TYR A 402 23.66 11.17 -19.38
N ARG A 403 23.45 10.41 -20.46
CA ARG A 403 22.31 10.57 -21.36
C ARG A 403 21.01 9.98 -20.81
N LEU A 404 21.06 8.86 -20.09
CA LEU A 404 19.88 8.07 -19.70
C LEU A 404 19.55 8.11 -18.21
N LEU A 405 20.54 8.28 -17.33
CA LEU A 405 20.42 8.11 -15.88
C LEU A 405 20.66 9.42 -15.12
N GLY A 406 20.16 10.52 -15.66
CA GLY A 406 19.98 11.77 -14.90
C GLY A 406 18.89 11.61 -13.85
N VAL A 407 19.09 12.23 -12.70
CA VAL A 407 18.17 12.16 -11.56
C VAL A 407 17.75 13.55 -11.15
N ASP A 408 16.43 13.76 -11.12
CA ASP A 408 15.80 15.01 -10.74
C ASP A 408 15.38 14.97 -9.27
N HIS A 409 15.68 16.06 -8.57
CA HIS A 409 15.18 16.36 -7.24
C HIS A 409 15.17 17.90 -7.08
N PRO A 410 14.03 18.53 -6.74
CA PRO A 410 12.72 17.90 -6.62
C PRO A 410 12.25 17.29 -7.95
N THR A 411 11.27 16.40 -7.89
CA THR A 411 10.65 15.83 -9.09
C THR A 411 9.70 16.83 -9.75
N ARG A 412 9.48 16.68 -11.06
CA ARG A 412 8.50 17.48 -11.80
C ARG A 412 7.07 17.25 -11.31
N LEU A 413 6.77 16.03 -10.88
CA LEU A 413 5.49 15.68 -10.27
C LEU A 413 5.28 16.47 -8.97
N ALA A 414 6.25 16.45 -8.05
CA ALA A 414 6.18 17.17 -6.78
C ALA A 414 6.01 18.68 -6.99
N TYR A 415 6.77 19.24 -7.93
CA TYR A 415 6.63 20.64 -8.32
C TYR A 415 5.23 20.97 -8.85
N GLY A 416 4.71 20.16 -9.79
CA GLY A 416 3.37 20.38 -10.35
C GLY A 416 2.28 20.26 -9.29
N GLU A 417 2.38 19.28 -8.39
CA GLU A 417 1.47 19.11 -7.25
C GLU A 417 1.50 20.33 -6.32
N GLN A 418 2.68 20.86 -6.00
CA GLN A 418 2.83 22.04 -5.15
C GLN A 418 2.29 23.31 -5.81
N VAL A 419 2.59 23.52 -7.10
CA VAL A 419 2.07 24.67 -7.87
C VAL A 419 0.55 24.62 -7.90
N SER A 420 -0.05 23.48 -8.26
CA SER A 420 -1.50 23.35 -8.30
C SER A 420 -2.16 23.60 -6.94
N MET A 421 -1.56 23.14 -5.84
CA MET A 421 -2.06 23.43 -4.49
C MET A 421 -2.00 24.91 -4.14
N MET A 422 -0.90 25.58 -4.46
CA MET A 422 -0.75 27.02 -4.19
C MET A 422 -1.72 27.85 -5.05
N GLU A 423 -1.88 27.49 -6.34
CA GLU A 423 -2.86 28.11 -7.24
C GLU A 423 -4.29 27.91 -6.74
N GLU A 424 -4.67 26.71 -6.32
CA GLU A 424 -6.01 26.41 -5.78
C GLU A 424 -6.33 27.26 -4.54
N VAL A 425 -5.39 27.39 -3.61
CA VAL A 425 -5.56 28.24 -2.41
C VAL A 425 -5.70 29.72 -2.81
N ILE A 426 -4.90 30.21 -3.76
CA ILE A 426 -5.00 31.59 -4.25
C ILE A 426 -6.37 31.81 -4.91
N GLU A 427 -6.77 30.92 -5.82
CA GLU A 427 -8.06 30.98 -6.53
C GLU A 427 -9.25 30.89 -5.58
N GLU A 428 -9.21 30.00 -4.59
CA GLU A 428 -10.27 29.86 -3.59
C GLU A 428 -10.48 31.17 -2.83
N ILE A 429 -9.40 31.78 -2.34
CA ILE A 429 -9.47 33.02 -1.58
C ILE A 429 -9.90 34.19 -2.48
N GLU A 430 -9.32 34.32 -3.68
CA GLU A 430 -9.67 35.38 -4.64
C GLU A 430 -11.10 35.25 -5.18
N GLY A 431 -11.65 34.03 -5.21
CA GLY A 431 -13.02 33.71 -5.56
C GLY A 431 -14.05 34.07 -4.49
N GLN A 432 -13.64 34.35 -3.25
CA GLN A 432 -14.58 34.69 -2.18
C GLN A 432 -15.22 36.05 -2.41
N LYS A 433 -16.56 36.09 -2.46
CA LYS A 433 -17.33 37.34 -2.61
C LYS A 433 -16.91 38.44 -1.62
N LYS A 434 -16.58 38.05 -0.39
CA LYS A 434 -16.13 38.97 0.66
C LYS A 434 -14.77 39.59 0.32
N TYR A 435 -13.83 38.79 -0.19
CA TYR A 435 -12.51 39.27 -0.60
C TYR A 435 -12.62 40.20 -1.82
N GLN A 436 -13.43 39.83 -2.81
CA GLN A 436 -13.69 40.65 -4.00
C GLN A 436 -14.36 41.98 -3.64
N MET A 437 -15.31 41.98 -2.71
CA MET A 437 -15.93 43.20 -2.18
C MET A 437 -14.88 44.11 -1.52
N CYS A 438 -13.98 43.56 -0.69
CA CYS A 438 -12.95 44.36 -0.04
C CYS A 438 -11.91 44.89 -1.05
N GLN A 439 -11.55 44.12 -2.09
CA GLN A 439 -10.75 44.64 -3.20
C GLN A 439 -11.42 45.79 -3.94
N GLN A 440 -12.75 45.72 -4.15
CA GLN A 440 -13.48 46.80 -4.80
C GLN A 440 -13.50 48.07 -3.93
N LEU A 441 -13.76 47.92 -2.63
CA LEU A 441 -13.69 49.03 -1.68
C LEU A 441 -12.28 49.65 -1.61
N GLU A 442 -11.22 48.85 -1.74
CA GLU A 442 -9.85 49.37 -1.85
C GLU A 442 -9.63 50.18 -3.12
N ARG A 443 -10.13 49.70 -4.28
CA ARG A 443 -10.03 50.45 -5.55
C ARG A 443 -10.82 51.75 -5.55
N ASP A 444 -11.92 51.79 -4.79
CA ASP A 444 -12.81 52.95 -4.68
C ASP A 444 -12.42 53.90 -3.53
N ASP A 445 -11.24 53.72 -2.91
CA ASP A 445 -10.76 54.47 -1.72
C ASP A 445 -11.76 54.47 -0.54
N ALA A 446 -12.59 53.42 -0.44
CA ALA A 446 -13.70 53.27 0.50
C ALA A 446 -13.44 52.23 1.61
N LEU A 447 -12.20 51.77 1.77
CA LEU A 447 -11.79 50.81 2.81
C LEU A 447 -12.13 51.27 4.24
N GLU A 448 -12.15 52.57 4.48
CA GLU A 448 -12.49 53.16 5.80
C GLU A 448 -13.95 52.92 6.22
N MET A 449 -14.82 52.51 5.29
CA MET A 449 -16.21 52.14 5.59
C MET A 449 -16.35 50.78 6.28
N LEU A 450 -15.27 49.97 6.32
CA LEU A 450 -15.24 48.69 7.03
C LEU A 450 -15.00 48.87 8.53
N SER A 451 -15.53 47.96 9.35
CA SER A 451 -15.13 47.89 10.76
C SER A 451 -13.64 47.56 10.89
N GLY A 452 -13.01 48.01 11.98
CA GLY A 452 -11.57 47.79 12.20
C GLY A 452 -11.14 46.33 12.14
N ASP A 453 -11.98 45.41 12.61
CA ASP A 453 -11.72 43.96 12.52
C ASP A 453 -11.86 43.42 11.11
N ALA A 454 -12.84 43.89 10.33
CA ALA A 454 -13.03 43.48 8.95
C ALA A 454 -11.88 43.97 8.04
N ARG A 455 -11.41 45.20 8.26
CA ARG A 455 -10.25 45.77 7.57
C ARG A 455 -8.98 44.99 7.88
N ARG A 456 -8.69 44.72 9.16
CA ARG A 456 -7.52 43.93 9.58
C ARG A 456 -7.56 42.51 9.01
N GLY A 457 -8.74 41.89 9.00
CA GLY A 457 -8.93 40.57 8.38
C GLY A 457 -8.65 40.57 6.88
N TYR A 458 -9.06 41.60 6.16
CA TYR A 458 -8.76 41.78 4.74
C TYR A 458 -7.26 42.02 4.49
N GLU A 459 -6.63 42.92 5.25
CA GLU A 459 -5.20 43.23 5.12
C GLU A 459 -4.32 41.99 5.38
N ASN A 460 -4.65 41.19 6.39
CA ASN A 460 -3.98 39.91 6.65
C ASN A 460 -4.13 38.94 5.47
N LEU A 461 -5.35 38.75 4.99
CA LEU A 461 -5.64 37.84 3.87
C LEU A 461 -4.94 38.27 2.57
N LYS A 462 -4.91 39.58 2.29
CA LYS A 462 -4.17 40.15 1.16
C LYS A 462 -2.66 39.95 1.32
N SER A 463 -2.12 40.15 2.51
CA SER A 463 -0.71 39.89 2.82
C SER A 463 -0.36 38.42 2.59
N ASP A 464 -1.22 37.50 3.06
CA ASP A 464 -1.02 36.06 2.89
C ASP A 464 -1.06 35.65 1.40
N ILE A 465 -2.01 36.16 0.61
CA ILE A 465 -2.06 35.92 -0.83
C ILE A 465 -0.81 36.47 -1.54
N ASN A 466 -0.41 37.70 -1.22
CA ASN A 466 0.78 38.29 -1.83
C ASN A 466 2.04 37.50 -1.51
N LYS A 467 2.15 36.99 -0.28
CA LYS A 467 3.22 36.07 0.11
C LYS A 467 3.16 34.78 -0.70
N GLN A 468 1.99 34.12 -0.80
CA GLN A 468 1.83 32.91 -1.60
C GLN A 468 2.19 33.12 -3.08
N LYS A 469 1.81 34.26 -3.68
CA LYS A 469 2.18 34.62 -5.05
C LYS A 469 3.70 34.82 -5.20
N ALA A 470 4.34 35.48 -4.24
CA ALA A 470 5.80 35.66 -4.24
C ALA A 470 6.55 34.33 -4.06
N ASP A 471 6.04 33.46 -3.18
CA ASP A 471 6.58 32.12 -2.96
C ASP A 471 6.43 31.25 -4.22
N LEU A 472 5.28 31.32 -4.91
CA LEU A 472 5.04 30.63 -6.18
C LEU A 472 5.97 31.11 -7.29
N GLN A 473 6.20 32.42 -7.41
CA GLN A 473 7.18 32.97 -8.34
C GLN A 473 8.59 32.47 -8.02
N THR A 474 8.96 32.46 -6.73
CA THR A 474 10.26 31.95 -6.27
C THR A 474 10.42 30.46 -6.61
N LEU A 475 9.36 29.67 -6.47
CA LEU A 475 9.34 28.25 -6.82
C LEU A 475 9.57 28.04 -8.33
N HIS A 476 8.86 28.81 -9.17
CA HIS A 476 9.05 28.79 -10.63
C HIS A 476 10.49 29.14 -11.01
N ASP A 477 11.01 30.25 -10.48
CA ASP A 477 12.36 30.73 -10.80
C ASP A 477 13.41 29.70 -10.39
N ARG A 478 13.26 29.06 -9.22
CA ARG A 478 14.19 28.00 -8.76
C ARG A 478 14.09 26.76 -9.63
N PHE A 479 12.89 26.33 -9.99
CA PHE A 479 12.68 25.10 -10.74
C PHE A 479 13.15 25.22 -12.20
N GLU A 480 12.85 26.34 -12.87
CA GLU A 480 13.21 26.59 -14.28
C GLU A 480 14.71 26.92 -14.47
N ASN A 481 15.37 27.55 -13.50
CA ASN A 481 16.81 27.91 -13.59
C ASN A 481 17.78 26.74 -13.32
N GLY A 482 17.35 25.49 -13.51
CA GLY A 482 18.25 24.33 -13.58
C GLY A 482 18.61 23.68 -12.25
N HIS A 483 17.99 24.06 -11.12
CA HIS A 483 18.20 23.40 -9.83
C HIS A 483 17.55 22.01 -9.70
N ARG A 484 16.84 21.56 -10.74
CA ARG A 484 16.14 20.27 -10.75
C ARG A 484 17.10 19.09 -10.84
N LEU A 485 18.19 19.19 -11.60
CA LEU A 485 19.12 18.08 -11.77
C LEU A 485 19.93 17.92 -10.46
N LEU A 486 19.75 16.79 -9.79
CA LEU A 486 20.56 16.44 -8.63
C LEU A 486 21.93 15.93 -9.05
N GLY A 487 21.96 15.10 -10.08
CA GLY A 487 23.12 14.29 -10.42
C GLY A 487 22.82 13.18 -11.39
N HIS A 488 23.75 12.23 -11.46
CA HIS A 488 23.63 11.04 -12.30
C HIS A 488 23.89 9.78 -11.47
N VAL A 489 23.28 8.67 -11.86
CA VAL A 489 23.54 7.39 -11.21
C VAL A 489 25.01 7.02 -11.35
N PHE A 490 25.65 6.77 -10.21
CA PHE A 490 27.05 6.37 -10.09
C PHE A 490 27.20 4.84 -10.04
N SER A 491 26.37 4.20 -9.24
CA SER A 491 26.34 2.75 -9.06
C SER A 491 24.94 2.34 -8.62
N ALA A 492 24.48 1.15 -8.99
CA ALA A 492 23.15 0.67 -8.64
C ALA A 492 23.07 -0.85 -8.68
N SER A 493 22.30 -1.47 -7.79
CA SER A 493 22.14 -2.93 -7.77
C SER A 493 21.50 -3.48 -9.02
N GLY A 494 20.69 -2.68 -9.72
CA GLY A 494 19.67 -3.23 -10.61
C GLY A 494 18.60 -3.97 -9.79
N PHE A 495 17.98 -4.99 -10.39
CA PHE A 495 17.09 -5.93 -9.71
C PHE A 495 17.85 -7.23 -9.37
N LYS A 496 19.09 -7.08 -8.89
CA LYS A 496 19.90 -8.21 -8.46
C LYS A 496 19.26 -8.90 -7.28
N GLN A 497 19.45 -10.21 -7.26
CA GLN A 497 19.09 -11.09 -6.16
C GLN A 497 20.39 -11.58 -5.54
N LYS A 498 20.56 -11.36 -4.23
CA LYS A 498 21.77 -11.77 -3.51
C LYS A 498 21.50 -13.02 -2.70
N ASP A 499 22.20 -14.10 -3.02
CA ASP A 499 22.16 -15.34 -2.25
C ASP A 499 22.76 -15.10 -0.86
N LEU A 500 21.90 -15.14 0.16
CA LEU A 500 22.25 -14.70 1.51
C LEU A 500 23.13 -15.68 2.31
N GLY A 501 23.52 -16.82 1.75
CA GLY A 501 24.47 -17.71 2.42
C GLY A 501 24.05 -18.22 3.81
N LEU A 502 22.79 -18.09 4.22
CA LEU A 502 22.25 -18.62 5.47
C LEU A 502 22.21 -20.16 5.40
N ARG A 503 23.39 -20.74 5.60
CA ARG A 503 23.65 -22.17 5.51
C ARG A 503 23.31 -22.86 6.83
N LYS A 504 22.35 -23.76 6.74
CA LYS A 504 22.49 -25.08 7.36
C LYS A 504 21.97 -26.24 6.49
N ASP A 505 21.03 -26.00 5.56
CA ASP A 505 20.29 -27.11 4.90
C ASP A 505 20.21 -27.07 3.36
N GLY A 506 21.15 -26.40 2.67
CA GLY A 506 21.43 -26.71 1.26
C GLY A 506 20.55 -26.10 0.14
N LYS A 507 19.60 -25.20 0.43
CA LYS A 507 19.01 -24.31 -0.59
C LYS A 507 18.84 -22.90 -0.04
N ASN A 508 19.49 -21.92 -0.69
CA ASN A 508 19.37 -20.51 -0.35
C ASN A 508 18.29 -19.87 -1.23
N HIS A 509 17.40 -19.09 -0.62
CA HIS A 509 16.58 -18.14 -1.36
C HIS A 509 17.24 -16.76 -1.24
N PRO A 510 17.41 -16.03 -2.35
CA PRO A 510 18.04 -14.72 -2.32
C PRO A 510 17.10 -13.67 -1.71
N THR A 511 17.65 -12.50 -1.33
CA THR A 511 16.85 -11.30 -1.04
C THR A 511 16.91 -10.33 -2.22
N ASN A 512 15.88 -9.49 -2.36
CA ASN A 512 15.89 -8.41 -3.34
C ASN A 512 16.83 -7.29 -2.91
N LEU A 513 17.65 -6.84 -3.87
CA LEU A 513 18.42 -5.62 -3.75
C LEU A 513 17.93 -4.60 -4.77
N ASP A 514 17.56 -3.44 -4.26
CA ASP A 514 17.01 -2.35 -5.07
C ASP A 514 17.51 -1.03 -4.53
N TRP A 515 18.74 -0.68 -4.91
CA TRP A 515 19.40 0.54 -4.48
C TRP A 515 20.17 1.19 -5.63
N ALA A 516 20.27 2.51 -5.58
CA ALA A 516 21.07 3.33 -6.47
C ALA A 516 21.75 4.46 -5.71
N LEU A 517 23.02 4.69 -6.02
CA LEU A 517 23.81 5.83 -5.59
C LEU A 517 23.85 6.86 -6.70
N VAL A 518 23.50 8.09 -6.36
CA VAL A 518 23.54 9.24 -7.27
C VAL A 518 24.73 10.12 -6.91
N HIS A 519 25.60 10.35 -7.89
CA HIS A 519 26.69 11.31 -7.75
C HIS A 519 26.15 12.72 -7.93
N LEU A 520 26.34 13.55 -6.90
CA LEU A 520 25.81 14.91 -6.83
C LEU A 520 26.59 15.85 -7.76
N ILE A 521 25.89 16.77 -8.42
CA ILE A 521 26.58 17.90 -9.08
C ILE A 521 27.14 18.85 -7.99
N PRO A 522 28.27 19.53 -8.22
CA PRO A 522 28.94 20.34 -7.19
C PRO A 522 28.08 21.46 -6.56
N ALA A 523 27.06 21.93 -7.27
CA ALA A 523 26.16 22.98 -6.80
C ALA A 523 25.15 22.50 -5.74
N ARG A 524 25.03 21.19 -5.50
CA ARG A 524 24.04 20.62 -4.57
C ARG A 524 24.70 20.33 -3.22
N GLN A 525 24.24 21.00 -2.17
CA GLN A 525 24.73 20.78 -0.80
C GLN A 525 23.84 19.72 -0.10
N PRO A 526 24.34 18.51 0.20
CA PRO A 526 23.55 17.45 0.80
C PRO A 526 23.31 17.66 2.29
N SER A 527 22.13 17.27 2.82
CA SER A 527 21.87 17.27 4.26
C SER A 527 20.94 16.14 4.69
N ASN A 528 21.37 15.34 5.68
CA ASN A 528 20.54 14.34 6.37
C ASN A 528 19.71 14.94 7.54
N ARG A 529 19.62 16.27 7.69
CA ARG A 529 18.79 16.89 8.73
C ARG A 529 17.36 17.06 8.22
N LEU A 530 16.34 16.77 9.02
CA LEU A 530 14.95 17.09 8.63
C LEU A 530 14.69 18.60 8.75
N PHE A 531 13.76 19.12 7.93
CA PHE A 531 13.40 20.53 7.92
C PHE A 531 12.70 20.97 9.22
N ASP A 532 11.79 20.14 9.74
CA ASP A 532 11.20 20.42 11.04
C ASP A 532 12.24 20.13 12.14
N GLN A 533 12.66 21.17 12.86
CA GLN A 533 13.50 21.06 14.06
C GLN A 533 12.74 20.41 15.24
N SER A 534 11.66 19.66 14.97
CA SER A 534 11.01 18.85 15.99
C SER A 534 12.04 17.86 16.53
N PRO A 535 12.05 17.54 17.84
CA PRO A 535 13.02 16.62 18.43
C PRO A 535 12.74 15.19 17.94
N ARG A 536 13.04 14.93 16.67
CA ARG A 536 13.01 13.62 16.06
C ARG A 536 14.41 13.07 16.18
N VAL A 537 14.48 11.81 16.57
CA VAL A 537 15.76 11.13 16.76
C VAL A 537 16.29 10.83 15.37
N ILE A 538 17.00 11.80 14.80
CA ILE A 538 17.69 11.66 13.53
C ILE A 538 18.66 10.48 13.70
N PRO A 539 18.54 9.41 12.88
CA PRO A 539 19.42 8.26 13.01
C PRO A 539 20.87 8.69 12.82
N GLN A 540 21.73 8.36 13.78
CA GLN A 540 23.14 8.78 13.73
C GLN A 540 24.02 7.77 13.01
N SER A 541 23.53 6.53 12.84
CA SER A 541 24.28 5.43 12.26
C SER A 541 23.36 4.34 11.72
N PHE A 542 23.95 3.40 10.98
CA PHE A 542 23.29 2.14 10.65
C PHE A 542 23.37 1.17 11.82
N ALA A 543 22.31 0.37 11.98
CA ALA A 543 22.27 -0.64 13.02
C ALA A 543 23.38 -1.68 12.78
N PRO A 544 24.15 -2.05 13.82
CA PRO A 544 25.16 -3.10 13.69
C PRO A 544 24.51 -4.44 13.34
N ARG A 545 25.26 -5.27 12.61
CA ARG A 545 24.80 -6.57 12.11
C ARG A 545 24.25 -7.48 13.21
N SER A 546 24.85 -7.45 14.40
CA SER A 546 24.40 -8.23 15.56
C SER A 546 22.96 -7.92 15.97
N ILE A 547 22.53 -6.65 15.83
CA ILE A 547 21.15 -6.24 16.13
C ILE A 547 20.21 -6.65 15.01
N LEU A 548 20.62 -6.47 13.76
CA LEU A 548 19.81 -6.83 12.59
C LEU A 548 19.58 -8.34 12.47
N GLN A 549 20.52 -9.15 12.97
CA GLN A 549 20.39 -10.61 13.04
C GLN A 549 19.69 -11.08 14.33
N SER A 550 19.47 -10.18 15.28
CA SER A 550 18.80 -10.50 16.54
C SER A 550 17.29 -10.58 16.34
N LEU A 551 16.67 -11.58 16.97
CA LEU A 551 15.21 -11.63 17.11
C LEU A 551 14.69 -10.66 18.18
N GLU A 552 15.56 -9.91 18.87
CA GLU A 552 15.16 -8.93 19.89
C GLU A 552 14.29 -7.81 19.31
N MET A 553 14.51 -7.40 18.06
CA MET A 553 13.69 -6.35 17.43
C MET A 553 12.32 -6.88 16.97
N HIS A 554 12.07 -8.18 17.05
CA HIS A 554 10.80 -8.77 16.64
C HIS A 554 9.64 -8.18 17.45
N GLY A 555 8.66 -7.57 16.77
CA GLY A 555 7.56 -6.92 17.45
C GLY A 555 7.86 -5.50 17.96
N ASP A 556 9.05 -4.97 17.72
CA ASP A 556 9.41 -3.61 18.12
C ASP A 556 8.85 -2.56 17.15
N LYS A 557 8.63 -1.37 17.69
CA LYS A 557 8.25 -0.20 16.90
C LYS A 557 9.40 0.28 16.04
N VAL A 558 9.07 0.60 14.81
CA VAL A 558 9.98 1.18 13.81
C VAL A 558 9.36 2.44 13.22
N PHE A 559 10.21 3.32 12.71
CA PHE A 559 9.84 4.66 12.26
C PHE A 559 10.38 4.90 10.86
N MET A 560 9.63 5.61 10.05
CA MET A 560 10.06 6.06 8.71
C MET A 560 9.61 7.49 8.51
N HIS A 561 10.38 8.24 7.72
CA HIS A 561 9.92 9.49 7.12
C HIS A 561 10.00 9.36 5.59
N GLY A 562 8.87 9.15 4.94
CA GLY A 562 8.76 9.00 3.49
C GLY A 562 8.22 10.27 2.82
N TYR A 563 8.55 10.49 1.55
CA TYR A 563 8.05 11.65 0.80
C TYR A 563 6.50 11.71 0.77
N ARG A 564 5.83 10.55 0.69
CA ARG A 564 4.37 10.47 0.54
C ARG A 564 3.65 10.13 1.84
N SER A 565 4.23 9.36 2.75
CA SER A 565 3.58 9.11 4.04
C SER A 565 3.96 10.12 5.13
N GLY A 566 4.99 10.94 4.91
CA GLY A 566 5.57 11.74 5.98
C GLY A 566 6.05 10.81 7.10
N ASN A 567 5.69 11.12 8.35
CA ASN A 567 6.05 10.27 9.49
C ASN A 567 5.13 9.06 9.61
N SER A 568 5.73 7.88 9.58
CA SER A 568 5.04 6.62 9.79
C SER A 568 5.63 5.83 10.95
N ILE A 569 4.77 5.12 11.67
CA ILE A 569 5.14 4.22 12.75
C ILE A 569 4.57 2.84 12.45
N GLY A 570 5.41 1.82 12.49
CA GLY A 570 5.03 0.44 12.24
C GLY A 570 5.63 -0.50 13.27
N VAL A 571 5.41 -1.79 13.06
CA VAL A 571 5.97 -2.87 13.87
C VAL A 571 6.76 -3.81 12.98
N TYR A 572 7.99 -4.11 13.38
CA TYR A 572 8.85 -5.04 12.66
C TYR A 572 8.35 -6.48 12.83
N ASN A 573 8.12 -7.18 11.72
CA ASN A 573 7.60 -8.55 11.75
C ASN A 573 8.65 -9.59 12.20
N GLY A 574 9.94 -9.30 12.08
CA GLY A 574 11.06 -10.18 12.49
C GLY A 574 11.22 -11.48 11.69
N LEU A 575 10.14 -12.12 11.27
CA LEU A 575 10.14 -13.33 10.45
C LEU A 575 10.30 -13.01 8.97
N PRO A 576 11.12 -13.78 8.23
CA PRO A 576 11.26 -13.62 6.79
C PRO A 576 9.96 -13.96 6.07
N VAL A 577 9.67 -13.25 4.99
CA VAL A 577 8.51 -13.48 4.13
C VAL A 577 8.98 -13.84 2.73
N ALA A 578 8.22 -14.67 2.02
CA ALA A 578 8.55 -15.02 0.63
C ALA A 578 7.80 -14.10 -0.33
N ASN A 579 8.54 -13.40 -1.20
CA ASN A 579 7.99 -12.72 -2.38
C ASN A 579 8.22 -13.58 -3.61
N ILE A 580 7.20 -13.67 -4.46
CA ILE A 580 7.13 -14.64 -5.55
C ILE A 580 6.75 -13.91 -6.85
N GLU A 581 7.70 -13.86 -7.77
CA GLU A 581 7.54 -13.17 -9.05
C GLU A 581 7.53 -14.14 -10.22
N ALA A 582 6.62 -13.91 -11.16
CA ALA A 582 6.68 -14.58 -12.45
C ALA A 582 7.82 -13.95 -13.27
N LYS A 583 8.69 -14.80 -13.82
CA LYS A 583 9.76 -14.41 -14.74
C LYS A 583 9.64 -15.26 -16.00
N MET A 584 9.55 -14.63 -17.17
CA MET A 584 9.81 -15.34 -18.42
C MET A 584 11.31 -15.48 -18.65
N LYS A 585 11.79 -16.71 -18.79
CA LYS A 585 13.15 -17.02 -19.24
C LYS A 585 13.05 -17.87 -20.51
N GLU A 586 13.59 -17.36 -21.61
CA GLU A 586 13.67 -18.09 -22.89
C GLU A 586 12.30 -18.58 -23.40
N GLY A 587 11.23 -17.83 -23.13
CA GLY A 587 9.86 -18.19 -23.51
C GLY A 587 9.18 -19.19 -22.56
N VAL A 588 9.84 -19.58 -21.47
CA VAL A 588 9.27 -20.41 -20.41
C VAL A 588 8.93 -19.55 -19.20
N ASP A 589 7.70 -19.65 -18.71
CA ASP A 589 7.30 -19.07 -17.44
C ASP A 589 8.02 -19.80 -16.30
N THR A 590 8.83 -19.05 -15.56
CA THR A 590 9.54 -19.49 -14.37
C THR A 590 9.16 -18.63 -13.18
N THR A 591 9.38 -19.13 -11.97
CA THR A 591 9.09 -18.38 -10.74
C THR A 591 10.40 -18.01 -10.05
N ALA A 592 10.56 -16.73 -9.70
CA ALA A 592 11.63 -16.28 -8.83
C ALA A 592 11.09 -16.07 -7.42
N ILE A 593 11.79 -16.61 -6.45
CA ILE A 593 11.43 -16.54 -5.03
C ILE A 593 12.50 -15.76 -4.31
N THR A 594 12.10 -14.76 -3.52
CA THR A 594 13.00 -14.04 -2.63
C THR A 594 12.49 -14.10 -1.20
N LEU A 595 13.42 -14.10 -0.25
CA LEU A 595 13.13 -13.93 1.17
C LEU A 595 13.49 -12.51 1.58
N ASP A 596 12.47 -11.77 2.01
CA ASP A 596 12.60 -10.37 2.40
C ASP A 596 12.03 -10.17 3.81
N TYR A 597 12.10 -8.94 4.31
CA TYR A 597 11.60 -8.57 5.63
C TYR A 597 10.46 -7.57 5.51
N SER A 598 9.52 -7.67 6.45
CA SER A 598 8.30 -6.88 6.43
C SER A 598 8.08 -6.04 7.69
N ILE A 599 7.36 -4.94 7.49
CA ILE A 599 6.87 -4.04 8.53
C ILE A 599 5.37 -3.93 8.34
N ILE A 600 4.65 -3.92 9.46
CA ILE A 600 3.20 -3.83 9.50
C ILE A 600 2.83 -2.46 10.06
N GLY A 601 1.88 -1.78 9.43
CA GLY A 601 1.35 -0.53 9.96
C GLY A 601 0.54 -0.72 11.25
N LEU A 602 0.29 0.38 11.97
CA LEU A 602 -0.40 0.35 13.25
C LEU A 602 -1.86 0.76 13.11
N LYS A 603 -2.76 0.08 13.83
CA LYS A 603 -4.20 0.43 13.93
C LYS A 603 -4.93 0.49 12.57
N GLY A 604 -4.53 -0.34 11.62
CA GLY A 604 -5.13 -0.39 10.28
C GLY A 604 -4.58 0.67 9.31
N GLU A 605 -3.67 1.54 9.75
CA GLU A 605 -2.93 2.45 8.87
C GLU A 605 -1.83 1.71 8.11
N HIS A 606 -1.45 2.22 6.94
CA HIS A 606 -0.32 1.69 6.19
C HIS A 606 0.99 2.27 6.74
N PHE A 607 2.06 1.45 6.78
CA PHE A 607 3.38 1.95 7.16
C PHE A 607 4.05 2.78 6.06
N SER A 608 3.81 2.44 4.78
CA SER A 608 4.31 3.19 3.64
C SER A 608 3.26 3.32 2.54
N ALA A 609 3.44 4.31 1.67
CA ALA A 609 2.59 4.62 0.53
C ALA A 609 3.38 4.60 -0.78
N ARG A 610 2.67 4.57 -1.92
CA ARG A 610 3.30 4.69 -3.24
C ARG A 610 4.07 6.01 -3.34
N GLY A 611 5.38 5.92 -3.53
CA GLY A 611 6.35 7.03 -3.55
C GLY A 611 7.28 7.08 -2.34
N ASP A 612 7.10 6.20 -1.35
CA ASP A 612 8.03 6.05 -0.22
C ASP A 612 9.21 5.10 -0.51
N SER A 613 9.31 4.50 -1.70
CA SER A 613 10.50 3.73 -2.07
C SER A 613 11.76 4.58 -1.93
N GLY A 614 12.77 4.01 -1.29
CA GLY A 614 14.00 4.68 -0.94
C GLY A 614 14.00 5.25 0.48
N ALA A 615 12.86 5.35 1.17
CA ALA A 615 12.80 5.85 2.54
C ALA A 615 13.54 4.94 3.53
N MET A 616 14.24 5.54 4.49
CA MET A 616 14.98 4.82 5.52
C MET A 616 14.07 4.41 6.68
N VAL A 617 14.21 3.17 7.13
CA VAL A 617 13.54 2.63 8.31
C VAL A 617 14.49 2.72 9.49
N SER A 618 14.03 3.32 10.58
CA SER A 618 14.80 3.49 11.81
C SER A 618 14.16 2.79 13.00
N HIS A 619 15.00 2.42 13.97
CA HIS A 619 14.60 1.83 15.24
C HIS A 619 15.23 2.62 16.39
N LYS A 620 14.50 2.74 17.51
CA LYS A 620 14.99 3.40 18.74
C LYS A 620 15.50 2.36 19.71
N ARG A 621 16.81 2.32 19.90
CA ARG A 621 17.50 1.37 20.77
C ARG A 621 17.85 2.03 22.11
N ARG A 622 17.65 1.30 23.21
CA ARG A 622 18.22 1.69 24.51
C ARG A 622 19.67 1.22 24.61
N THR A 623 20.57 2.14 24.94
CA THR A 623 21.98 1.89 25.22
C THR A 623 22.29 2.27 26.68
N SER A 624 23.49 1.92 27.17
CA SER A 624 23.94 2.34 28.49
C SER A 624 24.09 3.86 28.63
N THR A 625 24.19 4.58 27.51
CA THR A 625 24.40 6.03 27.41
C THR A 625 23.13 6.81 27.08
N GLY A 626 22.03 6.15 26.72
CA GLY A 626 20.77 6.82 26.39
C GLY A 626 19.88 6.03 25.44
N THR A 627 19.09 6.73 24.63
CA THR A 627 18.34 6.13 23.53
C THR A 627 18.94 6.63 22.21
N GLU A 628 19.39 5.71 21.38
CA GLU A 628 19.96 5.98 20.06
C GLU A 628 18.95 5.59 18.98
N SER A 629 18.89 6.34 17.87
CA SER A 629 18.19 5.89 16.67
C SER A 629 19.19 5.41 15.64
N VAL A 630 18.88 4.24 15.07
CA VAL A 630 19.71 3.57 14.08
C VAL A 630 18.86 3.19 12.86
N ILE A 631 19.45 3.23 11.67
CA ILE A 631 18.81 2.78 10.43
C ILE A 631 18.90 1.26 10.35
N ILE A 632 17.76 0.59 10.19
CA ILE A 632 17.68 -0.87 10.07
C ILE A 632 17.47 -1.35 8.62
N GLY A 633 17.12 -0.45 7.69
CA GLY A 633 17.01 -0.77 6.27
C GLY A 633 16.29 0.32 5.46
N MET A 634 15.93 -0.03 4.22
CA MET A 634 15.35 0.88 3.23
C MET A 634 14.11 0.25 2.58
N VAL A 635 13.00 0.99 2.52
CA VAL A 635 11.75 0.54 1.89
C VAL A 635 11.92 0.45 0.37
N PHE A 636 11.43 -0.63 -0.24
CA PHE A 636 11.45 -0.80 -1.71
C PHE A 636 10.09 -1.18 -2.32
N ALA A 637 9.17 -1.73 -1.51
CA ALA A 637 7.85 -2.13 -1.99
C ALA A 637 6.83 -2.20 -0.85
N GLY A 638 5.56 -2.30 -1.21
CA GLY A 638 4.48 -2.61 -0.27
C GLY A 638 3.28 -3.20 -0.98
N PHE A 639 2.38 -3.79 -0.20
CA PHE A 639 1.11 -4.33 -0.68
C PHE A 639 0.01 -3.29 -0.60
N GLU A 640 -0.85 -3.23 -1.63
CA GLU A 640 -1.84 -2.16 -1.80
C GLU A 640 -2.99 -2.23 -0.79
N LYS A 641 -3.34 -3.44 -0.31
CA LYS A 641 -4.50 -3.66 0.56
C LYS A 641 -4.11 -4.08 1.97
N GLU A 642 -3.17 -5.02 2.11
CA GLU A 642 -2.85 -5.62 3.41
C GLU A 642 -1.94 -4.76 4.29
N GLY A 643 -1.46 -3.60 3.80
CA GLY A 643 -0.67 -2.66 4.58
C GLY A 643 0.70 -3.22 5.02
N ILE A 644 1.22 -4.20 4.29
CA ILE A 644 2.51 -4.85 4.54
C ILE A 644 3.57 -4.14 3.68
N THR A 645 4.57 -3.56 4.34
CA THR A 645 5.71 -2.91 3.67
C THR A 645 6.92 -3.84 3.66
N SER A 646 7.56 -3.98 2.50
CA SER A 646 8.81 -4.74 2.32
C SER A 646 10.00 -3.78 2.32
N PHE A 647 11.08 -4.19 2.99
CA PHE A 647 12.30 -3.39 3.06
C PHE A 647 13.57 -4.27 2.97
N THR A 648 14.64 -3.69 2.42
CA THR A 648 15.96 -4.30 2.38
C THR A 648 16.69 -3.94 3.66
N ARG A 649 17.16 -4.93 4.42
CA ARG A 649 17.93 -4.67 5.65
C ARG A 649 19.24 -3.93 5.36
N ALA A 650 19.64 -3.09 6.31
CA ALA A 650 20.82 -2.25 6.19
C ALA A 650 22.13 -3.06 6.02
N ASP A 651 22.28 -4.22 6.65
CA ASP A 651 23.49 -5.03 6.48
C ASP A 651 23.65 -5.57 5.05
N PHE A 652 22.55 -6.03 4.44
CA PHE A 652 22.58 -6.47 3.03
C PHE A 652 22.80 -5.32 2.06
N LEU A 653 22.16 -4.19 2.32
CA LEU A 653 22.32 -2.96 1.54
C LEU A 653 23.78 -2.47 1.56
N LEU A 654 24.37 -2.32 2.75
CA LEU A 654 25.73 -1.80 2.90
C LEU A 654 26.79 -2.78 2.38
N ASP A 655 26.62 -4.09 2.62
CA ASP A 655 27.54 -5.11 2.09
C ASP A 655 27.57 -5.06 0.56
N ASP A 656 26.41 -4.92 -0.08
CA ASP A 656 26.33 -4.83 -1.54
C ASP A 656 26.89 -3.52 -2.09
N ILE A 657 26.63 -2.39 -1.43
CA ILE A 657 27.24 -1.10 -1.79
C ILE A 657 28.76 -1.20 -1.71
N LYS A 658 29.33 -1.72 -0.60
CA LYS A 658 30.78 -1.91 -0.46
C LYS A 658 31.32 -2.85 -1.54
N GLU A 659 30.62 -3.94 -1.84
CA GLU A 659 31.04 -4.91 -2.86
C GLU A 659 31.08 -4.30 -4.27
N MET A 660 30.03 -3.57 -4.66
CA MET A 660 29.94 -2.98 -5.99
C MET A 660 30.86 -1.78 -6.16
N THR A 661 31.01 -0.96 -5.11
CA THR A 661 31.79 0.27 -5.18
C THR A 661 33.27 0.10 -4.83
N LYS A 662 33.63 -1.03 -4.21
CA LYS A 662 34.93 -1.29 -3.59
C LYS A 662 35.29 -0.28 -2.49
N ALA A 663 34.33 0.47 -1.97
CA ALA A 663 34.55 1.43 -0.90
C ALA A 663 35.11 0.72 0.34
N ARG A 664 36.13 1.33 0.96
CA ARG A 664 36.75 0.79 2.17
C ARG A 664 35.84 0.97 3.38
N ASP A 665 35.07 2.06 3.39
CA ASP A 665 34.09 2.32 4.44
C ASP A 665 32.89 3.14 3.95
N ILE A 666 31.82 3.10 4.73
CA ILE A 666 30.56 3.82 4.47
C ILE A 666 30.08 4.46 5.77
N GLU A 667 29.67 5.74 5.70
CA GLU A 667 29.04 6.45 6.81
C GLU A 667 27.86 7.30 6.32
N LEU A 668 27.01 7.74 7.26
CA LEU A 668 26.02 8.77 6.97
C LEU A 668 26.74 10.11 6.80
N SER A 669 26.49 10.79 5.68
CA SER A 669 27.10 12.10 5.39
C SER A 669 26.27 13.21 6.00
N TRP A 670 26.89 14.00 6.89
CA TRP A 670 26.24 15.15 7.52
C TRP A 670 26.85 16.44 6.96
N SER A 671 26.03 17.33 6.40
CA SER A 671 26.46 18.73 6.24
C SER A 671 26.70 19.33 7.63
N THR A 672 27.85 19.96 7.80
CA THR A 672 28.14 20.78 8.97
C THR A 672 27.21 21.99 9.03
#